data_AF-A0A7W1KFQ6-F1
#
_entry.id   AF-A0A7W1KFQ6-F1
#
_cell.length_a   1.000
_cell.length_b   1.000
_cell.length_c   1.000
_cell.angle_alpha   90.00
_cell.angle_beta   90.00
_cell.angle_gamma   90.00
#
_symmetry.space_group_name_H-M   'P 1'
#
loop_
_entity.id
_entity.type
_entity.pdbx_description
1 polymer ?
#
loop_
_entity_poly.entity_id
_entity_poly.type
_entity_poly.pdbx_seq_one_letter_code
_entity_poly.pdbx_strand_id
1 'polypeptide(L)'
;MARYIKFYLSVATISLLSALVFSPPASALSGSDWQAGRIIDDAIFFNPNTMNPGDIQTFLNTKVPVCDTNGTKIYSGSMTRAEYGTSRGNPPPYTCLKDYSQAIPAKSPDAYCGGSVSAGSKSAAQIIYDVAQACGVSAKAMIVLLQKEQSLVTDDWPWNIQYRSATGYGCPDTAPCDAEYYGFFNQVYNAARQFQRYAKQPNLYNFGGGRTSFVQYNPNAGCGGTDVSMQNQATAGLYNYTPYQPNVSALNNLYGSGDSCGAYGNRNFWRMYIDWFGSPNSNIPWAWLYEGQWAYSNSARTQTFTSVPTVVPGGKIYVRVKARNMGTQTWDQSFFHLAASRPMDSVGIFADSTWVSNSRAAKMLENTISPGGIATFEFALQAPNAAGTYSEYYNLVAEGRSWLNDLGLFFTVNVNTAISPSNSTNTTLGSGGILNKDDYLLSPDSQTVLTLQKDGNLTLNSNFKSVWSTGPLAGASRVVMQPDGNLVLYSLNNVPLWNSETSGNPGSQVVLQTDGNMVIYNSSNTPVWASYTIHRPDHLSYINTTLGVGRLYPGQSIETADRRFRLILQPDGNLVLYSPTRPTWATGTDGKQVSFLAMQPDGNLVLYDKSTRPLWHSSTSGRGSLRMIMQPDGNLVLYNNANLPFWHTSTSGVL
;
A
#
# COMPACT_ATOMS: atom_id res chain seq x y z
N MET A 1 19.26 59.35 1.15
CA MET A 1 19.97 58.07 1.45
C MET A 1 19.30 57.00 0.60
N ALA A 2 20.00 56.41 -0.37
CA ALA A 2 20.55 55.05 -0.30
C ALA A 2 19.43 53.97 -0.17
N ARG A 3 19.06 53.26 -1.25
CA ARG A 3 19.65 51.97 -1.74
C ARG A 3 19.40 50.81 -0.76
N TYR A 4 18.86 49.64 -1.11
CA TYR A 4 18.50 48.96 -2.38
C TYR A 4 17.11 48.27 -2.21
N ILE A 5 16.25 48.03 -3.22
CA ILE A 5 16.32 47.09 -4.37
C ILE A 5 16.72 45.64 -4.01
N LYS A 6 15.76 44.72 -3.97
CA LYS A 6 15.73 43.51 -4.82
C LYS A 6 14.36 42.81 -4.76
N PHE A 7 14.17 41.87 -5.70
CA PHE A 7 12.88 41.37 -6.20
C PHE A 7 13.12 39.91 -6.65
N TYR A 8 12.06 39.09 -6.76
CA TYR A 8 12.04 37.73 -7.31
C TYR A 8 12.75 36.64 -6.47
N LEU A 9 12.57 35.34 -6.70
CA LEU A 9 11.43 34.47 -7.10
C LEU A 9 11.98 33.01 -7.05
N SER A 10 11.13 32.02 -7.30
CA SER A 10 11.51 30.63 -7.63
C SER A 10 12.07 29.81 -6.45
N VAL A 11 11.45 28.69 -6.06
CA VAL A 11 11.31 27.41 -6.78
C VAL A 11 12.66 26.71 -6.96
N ALA A 12 12.83 25.65 -6.18
CA ALA A 12 13.60 24.46 -6.53
C ALA A 12 12.87 23.26 -5.92
N THR A 13 12.64 22.24 -6.75
CA THR A 13 12.09 20.92 -6.42
C THR A 13 13.08 20.10 -5.57
N ILE A 14 12.74 18.83 -5.26
CA ILE A 14 13.72 17.84 -4.75
C ILE A 14 13.73 16.55 -5.57
N SER A 15 14.87 15.84 -5.57
CA SER A 15 14.87 14.40 -5.28
C SER A 15 16.15 13.91 -4.54
N LEU A 16 16.27 12.66 -4.01
CA LEU A 16 15.66 12.11 -2.78
C LEU A 16 15.97 10.60 -2.36
N LEU A 17 16.59 9.64 -3.12
CA LEU A 17 16.22 8.29 -3.73
C LEU A 17 15.85 7.17 -2.74
N SER A 18 15.29 6.03 -3.19
CA SER A 18 14.64 5.00 -2.34
C SER A 18 15.47 3.76 -1.96
N ALA A 19 15.76 3.63 -0.67
CA ALA A 19 16.13 2.38 0.00
C ALA A 19 14.90 1.72 0.64
N LEU A 20 14.89 0.38 0.65
CA LEU A 20 13.88 -0.42 1.33
C LEU A 20 14.21 -0.57 2.83
N VAL A 21 13.18 -0.65 3.67
CA VAL A 21 13.29 -0.74 5.12
C VAL A 21 12.69 -2.07 5.62
N PHE A 22 13.35 -2.72 6.58
CA PHE A 22 12.85 -3.89 7.30
C PHE A 22 12.13 -3.46 8.60
N SER A 23 11.07 -4.17 8.97
CA SER A 23 10.31 -3.92 10.21
C SER A 23 10.77 -4.81 11.37
N PRO A 24 10.83 -4.31 12.61
CA PRO A 24 11.08 -5.11 13.81
C PRO A 24 9.83 -5.90 14.27
N PRO A 25 9.98 -6.93 15.11
CA PRO A 25 8.86 -7.69 15.66
C PRO A 25 8.10 -6.92 16.77
N ALA A 26 6.82 -7.24 16.94
CA ALA A 26 5.97 -6.67 17.97
C ALA A 26 6.18 -7.33 19.35
N SER A 27 5.97 -6.57 20.43
CA SER A 27 5.86 -7.08 21.79
C SER A 27 4.59 -7.91 21.97
N ALA A 28 4.72 -9.11 22.55
CA ALA A 28 3.59 -10.01 22.79
C ALA A 28 2.63 -9.49 23.88
N LEU A 29 1.33 -9.72 23.69
CA LEU A 29 0.27 -9.38 24.64
C LEU A 29 0.37 -10.24 25.92
N SER A 30 0.20 -9.63 27.09
CA SER A 30 0.29 -10.32 28.39
C SER A 30 -1.06 -10.42 29.10
N GLY A 31 -1.28 -11.50 29.85
CA GLY A 31 -2.45 -11.65 30.72
C GLY A 31 -2.56 -10.57 31.81
N SER A 32 -1.45 -9.88 32.14
CA SER A 32 -1.42 -8.71 33.02
C SER A 32 -2.20 -7.50 32.49
N ASP A 33 -2.39 -7.43 31.17
CA ASP A 33 -2.93 -6.25 30.49
C ASP A 33 -4.48 -6.28 30.48
N TRP A 34 -5.07 -7.36 30.99
CA TRP A 34 -6.50 -7.57 31.13
C TRP A 34 -7.11 -6.64 32.18
N GLN A 35 -8.09 -5.85 31.76
CA GLN A 35 -8.88 -5.00 32.64
C GLN A 35 -10.34 -5.49 32.62
N ALA A 36 -10.74 -6.27 33.62
CA ALA A 36 -12.09 -6.85 33.68
C ALA A 36 -13.20 -5.78 33.54
N GLY A 37 -13.03 -4.62 34.17
CA GLY A 37 -13.96 -3.50 34.06
C GLY A 37 -13.88 -2.68 32.76
N ARG A 38 -12.94 -2.99 31.85
CA ARG A 38 -12.68 -2.23 30.61
C ARG A 38 -12.10 -3.12 29.52
N ILE A 39 -12.95 -3.96 28.95
CA ILE A 39 -12.61 -4.89 27.86
C ILE A 39 -12.39 -4.12 26.54
N ILE A 40 -13.28 -3.17 26.27
CA ILE A 40 -13.31 -2.31 25.08
C ILE A 40 -14.10 -1.05 25.41
N ASP A 41 -13.75 0.09 24.83
CA ASP A 41 -14.43 1.37 25.08
C ASP A 41 -15.58 1.66 24.11
N ASP A 42 -16.58 2.41 24.59
CA ASP A 42 -17.76 2.81 23.82
C ASP A 42 -17.40 3.54 22.51
N ALA A 43 -16.38 4.41 22.55
CA ALA A 43 -15.88 5.16 21.38
C ALA A 43 -15.20 4.27 20.31
N ILE A 44 -14.88 3.02 20.65
CA ILE A 44 -14.26 2.04 19.75
C ILE A 44 -15.31 0.98 19.33
N PHE A 45 -16.14 0.50 20.26
CA PHE A 45 -17.19 -0.49 19.97
C PHE A 45 -18.37 0.10 19.20
N PHE A 46 -18.85 1.29 19.53
CA PHE A 46 -20.00 1.94 18.89
C PHE A 46 -19.59 2.89 17.74
N ASN A 47 -18.48 2.59 17.07
CA ASN A 47 -17.96 3.37 15.94
C ASN A 47 -18.19 2.63 14.60
N PRO A 48 -19.23 3.01 13.82
CA PRO A 48 -19.55 2.37 12.54
C PRO A 48 -18.48 2.57 11.46
N ASN A 49 -17.67 3.63 11.57
CA ASN A 49 -16.73 4.07 10.54
C ASN A 49 -15.35 3.43 10.69
N THR A 50 -15.30 2.20 11.20
CA THR A 50 -14.05 1.51 11.55
C THR A 50 -13.42 0.71 10.41
N MET A 51 -14.21 0.35 9.38
CA MET A 51 -13.79 -0.32 8.13
C MET A 51 -14.83 -0.05 7.02
N ASN A 52 -14.41 0.07 5.76
CA ASN A 52 -15.30 0.03 4.59
C ASN A 52 -15.45 -1.41 4.02
N PRO A 53 -16.38 -1.69 3.08
CA PRO A 53 -16.59 -3.05 2.55
C PRO A 53 -15.34 -3.68 1.92
N GLY A 54 -14.50 -2.88 1.27
CA GLY A 54 -13.23 -3.30 0.67
C GLY A 54 -12.17 -3.63 1.73
N ASP A 55 -12.12 -2.87 2.83
CA ASP A 55 -11.24 -3.19 3.99
C ASP A 55 -11.66 -4.52 4.62
N ILE A 56 -12.97 -4.72 4.83
CA ILE A 56 -13.52 -5.94 5.42
C ILE A 56 -13.23 -7.13 4.49
N GLN A 57 -13.51 -7.00 3.20
CA GLN A 57 -13.21 -8.04 2.22
C GLN A 57 -11.71 -8.37 2.18
N THR A 58 -10.84 -7.36 2.22
CA THR A 58 -9.38 -7.54 2.27
C THR A 58 -8.96 -8.26 3.54
N PHE A 59 -9.51 -7.87 4.69
CA PHE A 59 -9.25 -8.54 5.96
C PHE A 59 -9.66 -10.02 5.92
N LEU A 60 -10.89 -10.32 5.48
CA LEU A 60 -11.38 -11.70 5.34
C LEU A 60 -10.49 -12.52 4.37
N ASN A 61 -10.04 -11.91 3.27
CA ASN A 61 -9.09 -12.53 2.34
C ASN A 61 -7.73 -12.83 3.00
N THR A 62 -7.24 -12.01 3.93
CA THR A 62 -5.98 -12.32 4.67
C THR A 62 -6.14 -13.40 5.72
N LYS A 63 -7.33 -13.61 6.29
CA LYS A 63 -7.57 -14.64 7.31
C LYS A 63 -7.75 -16.04 6.72
N VAL A 64 -8.32 -16.14 5.51
CA VAL A 64 -8.45 -17.40 4.77
C VAL A 64 -8.00 -17.21 3.31
N PRO A 65 -6.69 -17.21 2.99
CA PRO A 65 -6.22 -16.97 1.62
C PRO A 65 -6.72 -18.00 0.59
N VAL A 66 -6.93 -19.25 1.02
CA VAL A 66 -7.44 -20.36 0.20
C VAL A 66 -8.53 -21.09 0.98
N CYS A 67 -9.73 -21.18 0.39
CA CYS A 67 -10.82 -22.00 0.93
C CYS A 67 -10.63 -23.46 0.54
N ASP A 68 -10.84 -24.39 1.46
CA ASP A 68 -10.88 -25.83 1.21
C ASP A 68 -12.27 -26.26 0.74
N THR A 69 -12.78 -25.60 -0.32
CA THR A 69 -14.16 -25.73 -0.80
C THR A 69 -14.57 -27.17 -1.10
N ASN A 70 -13.64 -27.99 -1.58
CA ASN A 70 -13.91 -29.39 -1.91
C ASN A 70 -13.55 -30.36 -0.77
N GLY A 71 -13.14 -29.87 0.40
CA GLY A 71 -12.79 -30.67 1.57
C GLY A 71 -11.61 -31.62 1.34
N THR A 72 -10.64 -31.24 0.52
CA THR A 72 -9.57 -32.15 0.06
C THR A 72 -8.42 -32.27 1.05
N LYS A 73 -8.33 -31.39 2.07
CA LYS A 73 -7.33 -31.55 3.13
C LYS A 73 -7.73 -32.70 4.06
N ILE A 74 -6.72 -33.37 4.61
CA ILE A 74 -6.90 -34.46 5.58
C ILE A 74 -7.49 -33.91 6.89
N TYR A 75 -8.51 -34.58 7.41
CA TYR A 75 -9.07 -34.35 8.74
C TYR A 75 -8.37 -35.20 9.80
N SER A 76 -8.20 -36.51 9.55
CA SER A 76 -7.47 -37.42 10.43
C SER A 76 -7.08 -38.71 9.71
N GLY A 77 -5.87 -39.21 9.95
CA GLY A 77 -5.35 -40.41 9.28
C GLY A 77 -5.30 -40.26 7.76
N SER A 78 -6.05 -41.09 7.04
CA SER A 78 -6.26 -40.98 5.59
C SER A 78 -7.57 -40.30 5.20
N MET A 79 -8.44 -39.96 6.16
CA MET A 79 -9.78 -39.43 5.90
C MET A 79 -9.72 -37.92 5.60
N THR A 80 -10.27 -37.54 4.46
CA THR A 80 -10.44 -36.14 4.03
C THR A 80 -11.54 -35.44 4.83
N ARG A 81 -11.52 -34.11 4.82
CA ARG A 81 -12.60 -33.26 5.34
C ARG A 81 -13.92 -33.48 4.59
N ALA A 82 -13.88 -33.78 3.29
CA ALA A 82 -15.06 -34.10 2.49
C ALA A 82 -15.76 -35.38 2.98
N GLU A 83 -15.00 -36.46 3.20
CA GLU A 83 -15.52 -37.72 3.75
C GLU A 83 -16.05 -37.53 5.18
N TYR A 84 -15.29 -36.85 6.04
CA TYR A 84 -15.72 -36.58 7.41
C TYR A 84 -16.99 -35.72 7.46
N GLY A 85 -17.04 -34.61 6.74
CA GLY A 85 -18.22 -33.75 6.67
C GLY A 85 -19.44 -34.48 6.12
N THR A 86 -19.26 -35.30 5.07
CA THR A 86 -20.32 -36.16 4.53
C THR A 86 -20.85 -37.15 5.59
N SER A 87 -19.96 -37.79 6.37
CA SER A 87 -20.36 -38.67 7.49
C SER A 87 -21.11 -37.95 8.63
N ARG A 88 -21.01 -36.61 8.66
CA ARG A 88 -21.69 -35.71 9.61
C ARG A 88 -22.86 -34.93 8.96
N GLY A 89 -23.31 -35.33 7.77
CA GLY A 89 -24.43 -34.67 7.06
C GLY A 89 -24.12 -33.26 6.52
N ASN A 90 -22.83 -32.88 6.46
CA ASN A 90 -22.33 -31.61 5.95
C ASN A 90 -21.32 -31.87 4.80
N PRO A 91 -21.77 -32.38 3.64
CA PRO A 91 -20.90 -32.60 2.48
C PRO A 91 -20.44 -31.25 1.86
N PRO A 92 -19.32 -31.25 1.11
CA PRO A 92 -18.92 -30.11 0.28
C PRO A 92 -19.93 -29.85 -0.87
N PRO A 93 -19.93 -28.65 -1.50
CA PRO A 93 -18.93 -27.59 -1.39
C PRO A 93 -19.07 -26.71 -0.14
N TYR A 94 -17.93 -26.40 0.49
CA TYR A 94 -17.81 -25.44 1.59
C TYR A 94 -17.52 -24.03 1.05
N THR A 95 -18.24 -23.03 1.56
CA THR A 95 -18.06 -21.63 1.21
C THR A 95 -17.46 -20.89 2.40
N CYS A 96 -16.24 -20.36 2.27
CA CYS A 96 -15.58 -19.61 3.33
C CYS A 96 -16.15 -18.19 3.48
N LEU A 97 -16.00 -17.56 4.66
CA LEU A 97 -16.68 -16.29 4.96
C LEU A 97 -16.33 -15.16 3.98
N LYS A 98 -15.10 -15.18 3.43
CA LYS A 98 -14.68 -14.23 2.39
C LYS A 98 -15.43 -14.36 1.07
N ASP A 99 -15.92 -15.56 0.72
CA ASP A 99 -16.63 -15.85 -0.53
C ASP A 99 -18.15 -15.93 -0.32
N TYR A 100 -18.60 -15.94 0.94
CA TYR A 100 -20.00 -16.08 1.31
C TYR A 100 -20.82 -14.87 0.86
N SER A 101 -21.99 -15.15 0.28
CA SER A 101 -23.01 -14.16 -0.05
C SER A 101 -24.41 -14.69 0.24
N GLN A 102 -25.33 -13.78 0.56
CA GLN A 102 -26.72 -14.11 0.91
C GLN A 102 -27.65 -13.05 0.28
N ALA A 103 -28.82 -13.50 -0.20
CA ALA A 103 -29.93 -12.59 -0.47
C ALA A 103 -30.58 -12.16 0.86
N ILE A 104 -30.56 -10.85 1.16
CA ILE A 104 -31.08 -10.30 2.41
C ILE A 104 -32.35 -9.47 2.17
N PRO A 105 -33.31 -9.47 3.12
CA PRO A 105 -34.43 -8.53 3.10
C PRO A 105 -33.96 -7.12 3.48
N ALA A 106 -34.78 -6.12 3.17
CA ALA A 106 -34.58 -4.78 3.71
C ALA A 106 -34.89 -4.75 5.22
N LYS A 107 -34.23 -3.86 5.96
CA LYS A 107 -34.59 -3.49 7.34
C LYS A 107 -34.76 -1.98 7.42
N SER A 108 -35.93 -1.56 7.88
CA SER A 108 -36.20 -0.16 8.25
C SER A 108 -35.53 0.17 9.59
N PRO A 109 -35.23 1.45 9.87
CA PRO A 109 -34.71 1.88 11.16
C PRO A 109 -35.65 1.56 12.32
N ASP A 110 -35.09 1.37 13.52
CA ASP A 110 -35.83 1.27 14.78
C ASP A 110 -35.12 2.01 15.94
N ALA A 111 -35.63 1.88 17.15
CA ALA A 111 -35.10 2.54 18.35
C ALA A 111 -33.65 2.17 18.68
N TYR A 112 -33.12 1.07 18.14
CA TYR A 112 -31.78 0.56 18.41
C TYR A 112 -30.86 0.80 17.21
N CYS A 113 -31.27 0.35 16.01
CA CYS A 113 -30.55 0.58 14.76
C CYS A 113 -31.19 1.72 13.97
N GLY A 114 -30.58 2.90 14.01
CA GLY A 114 -31.15 4.14 13.44
C GLY A 114 -30.96 4.32 11.93
N GLY A 115 -30.13 3.49 11.29
CA GLY A 115 -30.01 3.44 9.83
C GLY A 115 -30.78 2.27 9.22
N SER A 116 -31.00 2.31 7.90
CA SER A 116 -31.65 1.23 7.15
C SER A 116 -30.63 0.29 6.50
N VAL A 117 -31.07 -0.94 6.24
CA VAL A 117 -30.35 -1.89 5.38
C VAL A 117 -31.18 -2.14 4.13
N SER A 118 -30.58 -1.96 2.95
CA SER A 118 -31.24 -2.26 1.67
C SER A 118 -31.33 -3.77 1.41
N ALA A 119 -32.38 -4.21 0.72
CA ALA A 119 -32.50 -5.58 0.23
C ALA A 119 -31.49 -5.88 -0.90
N GLY A 120 -31.19 -7.15 -1.14
CA GLY A 120 -30.41 -7.61 -2.29
C GLY A 120 -29.46 -8.77 -1.97
N SER A 121 -28.78 -9.30 -2.99
CA SER A 121 -27.68 -10.25 -2.77
C SER A 121 -26.41 -9.50 -2.39
N LYS A 122 -25.80 -9.87 -1.26
CA LYS A 122 -24.66 -9.17 -0.66
C LYS A 122 -23.63 -10.14 -0.12
N SER A 123 -22.34 -9.80 -0.24
CA SER A 123 -21.26 -10.56 0.40
C SER A 123 -21.29 -10.40 1.92
N ALA A 124 -20.64 -11.31 2.64
CA ALA A 124 -20.46 -11.18 4.08
C ALA A 124 -19.81 -9.84 4.48
N ALA A 125 -18.84 -9.36 3.70
CA ALA A 125 -18.19 -8.08 3.92
C ALA A 125 -19.17 -6.89 3.82
N GLN A 126 -20.04 -6.88 2.80
CA GLN A 126 -21.07 -5.85 2.66
C GLN A 126 -22.14 -5.96 3.76
N ILE A 127 -22.53 -7.18 4.15
CA ILE A 127 -23.49 -7.41 5.25
C ILE A 127 -22.94 -6.86 6.58
N ILE A 128 -21.66 -7.14 6.90
CA ILE A 128 -21.01 -6.62 8.12
C ILE A 128 -20.98 -5.09 8.08
N TYR A 129 -20.62 -4.48 6.94
CA TYR A 129 -20.62 -3.02 6.78
C TYR A 129 -22.02 -2.40 6.94
N ASP A 130 -23.02 -2.93 6.24
CA ASP A 130 -24.38 -2.38 6.26
C ASP A 130 -25.00 -2.46 7.66
N VAL A 131 -24.76 -3.56 8.38
CA VAL A 131 -25.19 -3.69 9.78
C VAL A 131 -24.41 -2.76 10.71
N ALA A 132 -23.08 -2.65 10.53
CA ALA A 132 -22.24 -1.74 11.31
C ALA A 132 -22.76 -0.29 11.21
N GLN A 133 -23.05 0.16 9.99
CA GLN A 133 -23.61 1.47 9.70
C GLN A 133 -25.05 1.63 10.23
N ALA A 134 -25.95 0.67 9.96
CA ALA A 134 -27.34 0.74 10.38
C ALA A 134 -27.51 0.74 11.91
N CYS A 135 -26.69 -0.05 12.62
CA CYS A 135 -26.76 -0.22 14.06
C CYS A 135 -25.72 0.61 14.85
N GLY A 136 -24.88 1.42 14.20
CA GLY A 136 -23.87 2.24 14.89
C GLY A 136 -22.91 1.40 15.74
N VAL A 137 -22.40 0.30 15.19
CA VAL A 137 -21.43 -0.59 15.86
C VAL A 137 -20.21 -0.84 14.97
N SER A 138 -19.08 -1.17 15.56
CA SER A 138 -17.85 -1.40 14.82
C SER A 138 -17.87 -2.70 14.03
N ALA A 139 -17.56 -2.59 12.73
CA ALA A 139 -17.29 -3.74 11.87
C ALA A 139 -16.17 -4.63 12.45
N LYS A 140 -15.13 -4.03 13.04
CA LYS A 140 -14.05 -4.75 13.73
C LYS A 140 -14.57 -5.57 14.90
N ALA A 141 -15.43 -4.99 15.74
CA ALA A 141 -16.05 -5.69 16.87
C ALA A 141 -16.96 -6.84 16.41
N MET A 142 -17.75 -6.64 15.33
CA MET A 142 -18.59 -7.70 14.75
C MET A 142 -17.75 -8.82 14.12
N ILE A 143 -16.63 -8.51 13.47
CA ILE A 143 -15.67 -9.51 12.95
C ILE A 143 -15.05 -10.33 14.08
N VAL A 144 -14.65 -9.69 15.19
CA VAL A 144 -14.16 -10.42 16.37
C VAL A 144 -15.27 -11.29 16.97
N LEU A 145 -16.52 -10.83 17.02
CA LEU A 145 -17.65 -11.62 17.51
C LEU A 145 -17.90 -12.88 16.65
N LEU A 146 -17.93 -12.75 15.32
CA LEU A 146 -18.06 -13.89 14.39
C LEU A 146 -16.98 -14.97 14.62
N GLN A 147 -15.76 -14.55 14.97
CA GLN A 147 -14.69 -15.46 15.34
C GLN A 147 -14.90 -16.06 16.74
N LYS A 148 -15.22 -15.23 17.74
CA LYS A 148 -15.38 -15.64 19.14
C LYS A 148 -16.46 -16.71 19.31
N GLU A 149 -17.54 -16.61 18.53
CA GLU A 149 -18.74 -17.45 18.69
C GLU A 149 -18.74 -18.70 17.80
N GLN A 150 -18.21 -18.63 16.57
CA GLN A 150 -18.30 -19.72 15.58
C GLN A 150 -16.98 -20.01 14.84
N SER A 151 -15.86 -19.40 15.23
CA SER A 151 -14.54 -19.47 14.56
C SER A 151 -14.55 -19.09 13.06
N LEU A 152 -15.62 -18.44 12.60
CA LEU A 152 -16.02 -18.38 11.19
C LEU A 152 -15.13 -17.47 10.32
N VAL A 153 -14.31 -16.62 10.93
CA VAL A 153 -13.45 -15.67 10.20
C VAL A 153 -12.12 -16.30 9.77
N THR A 154 -11.65 -17.34 10.47
CA THR A 154 -10.45 -18.12 10.12
C THR A 154 -10.75 -19.52 9.60
N ASP A 155 -12.02 -19.90 9.51
CA ASP A 155 -12.43 -21.24 9.06
C ASP A 155 -12.30 -21.37 7.53
N ASP A 156 -11.55 -22.36 7.09
CA ASP A 156 -11.30 -22.66 5.68
C ASP A 156 -12.22 -23.77 5.11
N TRP A 157 -13.12 -24.33 5.91
CA TRP A 157 -14.11 -25.34 5.49
C TRP A 157 -15.46 -25.25 6.26
N PRO A 158 -15.99 -24.04 6.54
CA PRO A 158 -17.10 -23.88 7.48
C PRO A 158 -18.41 -24.53 7.01
N TRP A 159 -19.15 -25.07 7.97
CA TRP A 159 -20.43 -25.73 7.77
C TRP A 159 -21.61 -24.75 7.84
N ASN A 160 -22.73 -25.14 7.23
CA ASN A 160 -23.95 -24.31 7.17
C ASN A 160 -24.48 -23.90 8.56
N ILE A 161 -24.22 -24.69 9.60
CA ILE A 161 -24.59 -24.37 10.98
C ILE A 161 -23.91 -23.09 11.53
N GLN A 162 -22.67 -22.81 11.10
CA GLN A 162 -21.96 -21.59 11.49
C GLN A 162 -22.58 -20.37 10.83
N TYR A 163 -22.95 -20.42 9.54
CA TYR A 163 -23.70 -19.33 8.91
C TYR A 163 -25.11 -19.16 9.50
N ARG A 164 -25.77 -20.26 9.86
CA ARG A 164 -27.09 -20.23 10.51
C ARG A 164 -27.06 -19.53 11.87
N SER A 165 -25.95 -19.66 12.60
CA SER A 165 -25.82 -19.32 14.04
C SER A 165 -24.60 -18.42 14.32
N ALA A 166 -24.21 -17.61 13.33
CA ALA A 166 -22.90 -16.95 13.19
C ALA A 166 -22.39 -16.12 14.38
N THR A 167 -23.29 -15.65 15.24
CA THR A 167 -22.97 -14.84 16.42
C THR A 167 -23.48 -15.47 17.72
N GLY A 168 -24.03 -16.69 17.68
CA GLY A 168 -24.74 -17.29 18.81
C GLY A 168 -26.01 -16.53 19.25
N TYR A 169 -26.45 -15.50 18.52
CA TYR A 169 -27.61 -14.71 18.92
C TYR A 169 -28.87 -15.58 18.88
N GLY A 170 -29.58 -15.66 20.01
CA GLY A 170 -30.75 -16.54 20.16
C GLY A 170 -30.41 -18.01 20.42
N CYS A 171 -29.15 -18.36 20.71
CA CYS A 171 -28.72 -19.71 21.10
C CYS A 171 -28.38 -19.78 22.60
N PRO A 172 -29.36 -20.02 23.50
CA PRO A 172 -29.07 -20.23 24.92
C PRO A 172 -28.43 -21.61 25.16
N ASP A 173 -27.51 -21.72 26.12
CA ASP A 173 -26.81 -22.99 26.44
C ASP A 173 -27.74 -24.14 26.86
N THR A 174 -28.98 -23.83 27.25
CA THR A 174 -29.95 -24.79 27.83
C THR A 174 -31.10 -25.18 26.90
N ALA A 175 -31.19 -24.63 25.68
CA ALA A 175 -32.27 -24.94 24.74
C ALA A 175 -31.80 -24.80 23.27
N PRO A 176 -32.56 -25.31 22.29
CA PRO A 176 -32.25 -25.08 20.87
C PRO A 176 -32.23 -23.59 20.53
N CYS A 177 -31.40 -23.20 19.57
CA CYS A 177 -31.40 -21.85 19.01
C CYS A 177 -32.78 -21.48 18.44
N ASP A 178 -33.20 -20.24 18.66
CA ASP A 178 -34.43 -19.69 18.07
C ASP A 178 -34.29 -19.57 16.54
N ALA A 179 -35.29 -20.10 15.83
CA ALA A 179 -35.34 -20.10 14.38
C ALA A 179 -35.65 -18.73 13.76
N GLU A 180 -36.20 -17.77 14.52
CA GLU A 180 -36.41 -16.39 14.04
C GLU A 180 -35.08 -15.76 13.58
N TYR A 181 -33.99 -16.07 14.28
CA TYR A 181 -32.69 -15.41 14.08
C TYR A 181 -31.73 -16.19 13.17
N TYR A 182 -32.20 -17.24 12.49
CA TYR A 182 -31.35 -18.04 11.62
C TYR A 182 -30.87 -17.30 10.36
N GLY A 183 -29.62 -17.57 10.00
CA GLY A 183 -28.95 -17.06 8.80
C GLY A 183 -28.02 -15.87 9.08
N PHE A 184 -26.96 -15.77 8.30
CA PHE A 184 -25.81 -14.89 8.59
C PHE A 184 -26.23 -13.41 8.79
N PHE A 185 -27.10 -12.90 7.90
CA PHE A 185 -27.64 -11.54 8.05
C PHE A 185 -28.41 -11.33 9.37
N ASN A 186 -29.31 -12.25 9.73
CA ASN A 186 -30.13 -12.13 10.95
C ASN A 186 -29.25 -12.22 12.21
N GLN A 187 -28.22 -13.06 12.19
CA GLN A 187 -27.24 -13.20 13.27
C GLN A 187 -26.46 -11.89 13.48
N VAL A 188 -25.83 -11.37 12.43
CA VAL A 188 -25.04 -10.13 12.51
C VAL A 188 -25.92 -8.93 12.87
N TYR A 189 -27.11 -8.79 12.24
CA TYR A 189 -28.05 -7.71 12.53
C TYR A 189 -28.55 -7.71 13.97
N ASN A 190 -29.03 -8.87 14.48
CA ASN A 190 -29.60 -8.91 15.82
C ASN A 190 -28.55 -8.87 16.93
N ALA A 191 -27.35 -9.39 16.72
CA ALA A 191 -26.24 -9.17 17.65
C ALA A 191 -25.91 -7.68 17.78
N ALA A 192 -25.66 -6.98 16.66
CA ALA A 192 -25.40 -5.54 16.64
C ALA A 192 -26.52 -4.73 17.31
N ARG A 193 -27.78 -5.06 17.00
CA ARG A 193 -28.98 -4.47 17.60
C ARG A 193 -29.07 -4.72 19.10
N GLN A 194 -28.68 -5.90 19.57
CA GLN A 194 -28.71 -6.23 20.99
C GLN A 194 -27.60 -5.52 21.78
N PHE A 195 -26.43 -5.24 21.18
CA PHE A 195 -25.45 -4.33 21.81
C PHE A 195 -25.98 -2.91 21.96
N GLN A 196 -26.67 -2.36 20.94
CA GLN A 196 -27.39 -1.09 21.07
C GLN A 196 -28.49 -1.14 22.15
N ARG A 197 -29.19 -2.28 22.29
CA ARG A 197 -30.20 -2.46 23.33
C ARG A 197 -29.59 -2.54 24.74
N TYR A 198 -28.44 -3.19 24.94
CA TYR A 198 -27.72 -3.15 26.23
C TYR A 198 -27.34 -1.70 26.59
N ALA A 199 -26.78 -0.94 25.64
CA ALA A 199 -26.34 0.43 25.87
C ALA A 199 -27.50 1.42 26.12
N LYS A 200 -28.63 1.27 25.43
CA LYS A 200 -29.81 2.14 25.57
C LYS A 200 -30.77 1.72 26.70
N GLN A 201 -30.72 0.47 27.15
CA GLN A 201 -31.61 -0.07 28.21
C GLN A 201 -30.83 -0.79 29.33
N PRO A 202 -29.76 -0.22 29.91
CA PRO A 202 -28.90 -0.92 30.90
C PRO A 202 -29.61 -1.27 32.21
N ASN A 203 -30.84 -0.78 32.44
CA ASN A 203 -31.67 -1.16 33.59
C ASN A 203 -32.36 -2.52 33.43
N LEU A 204 -32.38 -3.11 32.23
CA LEU A 204 -33.05 -4.38 31.94
C LEU A 204 -32.10 -5.60 31.97
N TYR A 205 -30.86 -5.41 32.42
CA TYR A 205 -29.76 -6.37 32.28
C TYR A 205 -28.85 -6.41 33.52
N ASN A 206 -28.18 -7.55 33.72
CA ASN A 206 -27.36 -7.84 34.90
C ASN A 206 -26.11 -6.94 35.01
N PHE A 207 -25.60 -6.48 33.86
CA PHE A 207 -24.42 -5.62 33.76
C PHE A 207 -24.78 -4.31 33.06
N GLY A 208 -24.23 -3.19 33.53
CA GLY A 208 -24.40 -1.86 32.93
C GLY A 208 -23.22 -0.96 33.25
N GLY A 209 -22.86 -0.09 32.31
CA GLY A 209 -21.76 0.87 32.49
C GLY A 209 -21.99 1.80 33.69
N GLY A 210 -20.91 2.12 34.40
CA GLY A 210 -20.92 2.88 35.65
C GLY A 210 -21.31 2.08 36.90
N ARG A 211 -21.48 0.74 36.80
CA ARG A 211 -21.86 -0.12 37.93
C ARG A 211 -20.77 -1.10 38.29
N THR A 212 -20.72 -1.45 39.58
CA THR A 212 -20.04 -2.65 40.06
C THR A 212 -21.04 -3.81 40.11
N SER A 213 -20.71 -4.92 39.46
CA SER A 213 -21.47 -6.18 39.51
C SER A 213 -20.53 -7.35 39.78
N PHE A 214 -20.96 -8.34 40.55
CA PHE A 214 -20.23 -9.60 40.71
C PHE A 214 -20.22 -10.38 39.38
N VAL A 215 -19.04 -10.82 38.93
CA VAL A 215 -18.87 -11.62 37.72
C VAL A 215 -18.14 -12.93 38.06
N GLN A 216 -18.75 -14.05 37.71
CA GLN A 216 -18.19 -15.39 37.95
C GLN A 216 -17.03 -15.70 36.99
N TYR A 217 -16.12 -16.56 37.43
CA TYR A 217 -15.07 -17.12 36.57
C TYR A 217 -15.56 -18.27 35.69
N ASN A 218 -16.68 -18.90 36.03
CA ASN A 218 -17.21 -20.10 35.39
C ASN A 218 -18.72 -20.25 35.67
N PRO A 219 -19.51 -20.95 34.84
CA PRO A 219 -20.87 -21.37 35.20
C PRO A 219 -20.96 -22.15 36.52
N ASN A 220 -19.92 -22.90 36.88
CA ASN A 220 -19.81 -23.50 38.21
C ASN A 220 -19.48 -22.42 39.26
N ALA A 221 -20.47 -22.07 40.09
CA ALA A 221 -20.31 -21.10 41.17
C ALA A 221 -19.19 -21.45 42.18
N GLY A 222 -18.82 -22.74 42.31
CA GLY A 222 -17.69 -23.19 43.13
C GLY A 222 -16.32 -22.69 42.65
N CYS A 223 -16.21 -22.22 41.40
CA CYS A 223 -15.02 -21.54 40.88
C CYS A 223 -14.90 -20.07 41.34
N GLY A 224 -15.93 -19.51 41.97
CA GLY A 224 -15.95 -18.14 42.46
C GLY A 224 -16.04 -17.07 41.36
N GLY A 225 -15.64 -15.86 41.72
CA GLY A 225 -15.72 -14.64 40.91
C GLY A 225 -15.26 -13.44 41.72
N THR A 226 -15.35 -12.24 41.14
CA THR A 226 -15.08 -10.97 41.83
C THR A 226 -16.06 -9.89 41.39
N ASP A 227 -16.17 -8.84 42.19
CA ASP A 227 -16.84 -7.60 41.80
C ASP A 227 -16.05 -6.85 40.72
N VAL A 228 -16.73 -6.51 39.62
CA VAL A 228 -16.17 -5.82 38.46
C VAL A 228 -16.89 -4.48 38.26
N SER A 229 -16.14 -3.38 38.41
CA SER A 229 -16.62 -2.02 38.11
C SER A 229 -16.56 -1.77 36.59
N MET A 230 -17.71 -1.85 35.93
CA MET A 230 -17.88 -1.65 34.49
C MET A 230 -17.68 -0.18 34.11
N GLN A 231 -16.58 0.16 33.43
CA GLN A 231 -16.23 1.55 33.11
C GLN A 231 -17.08 2.16 31.98
N ASN A 232 -17.69 1.33 31.13
CA ASN A 232 -18.40 1.75 29.91
C ASN A 232 -19.51 0.75 29.52
N GLN A 233 -20.37 1.10 28.55
CA GLN A 233 -21.50 0.25 28.16
C GLN A 233 -21.12 -0.93 27.24
N ALA A 234 -20.07 -0.82 26.43
CA ALA A 234 -19.60 -1.86 25.54
C ALA A 234 -19.06 -3.07 26.32
N THR A 235 -18.26 -2.81 27.36
CA THR A 235 -17.76 -3.82 28.30
C THR A 235 -18.92 -4.48 29.05
N ALA A 236 -19.88 -3.71 29.56
CA ALA A 236 -21.07 -4.26 30.19
C ALA A 236 -21.92 -5.10 29.20
N GLY A 237 -22.04 -4.65 27.95
CA GLY A 237 -22.69 -5.37 26.86
C GLY A 237 -22.01 -6.72 26.55
N LEU A 238 -20.68 -6.78 26.56
CA LEU A 238 -19.95 -8.04 26.39
C LEU A 238 -20.22 -9.02 27.52
N TYR A 239 -20.30 -8.58 28.77
CA TYR A 239 -20.74 -9.44 29.88
C TYR A 239 -22.23 -9.85 29.77
N ASN A 240 -23.12 -8.98 29.28
CA ASN A 240 -24.51 -9.38 29.02
C ASN A 240 -24.64 -10.37 27.86
N TYR A 241 -23.68 -10.40 26.93
CA TYR A 241 -23.60 -11.36 25.82
C TYR A 241 -22.87 -12.67 26.24
N THR A 242 -21.94 -12.60 27.19
CA THR A 242 -21.16 -13.74 27.69
C THR A 242 -20.79 -13.53 29.15
N PRO A 243 -21.55 -14.08 30.12
CA PRO A 243 -21.58 -13.60 31.51
C PRO A 243 -20.42 -14.07 32.43
N TYR A 244 -19.21 -14.22 31.90
CA TYR A 244 -18.04 -14.70 32.65
C TYR A 244 -16.77 -13.88 32.37
N GLN A 245 -15.91 -13.75 33.38
CA GLN A 245 -14.55 -13.21 33.26
C GLN A 245 -13.50 -14.34 33.32
N PRO A 246 -12.32 -14.19 32.70
CA PRO A 246 -11.25 -15.18 32.83
C PRO A 246 -10.66 -15.19 34.25
N ASN A 247 -10.29 -16.37 34.75
CA ASN A 247 -9.46 -16.50 35.94
C ASN A 247 -7.96 -16.34 35.60
N VAL A 248 -7.10 -16.31 36.61
CA VAL A 248 -5.63 -16.16 36.44
C VAL A 248 -5.05 -17.24 35.53
N SER A 249 -5.55 -18.47 35.60
CA SER A 249 -5.12 -19.59 34.76
C SER A 249 -5.44 -19.39 33.27
N ALA A 250 -6.66 -18.91 32.96
CA ALA A 250 -7.06 -18.53 31.62
C ALA A 250 -6.31 -17.28 31.10
N LEU A 251 -5.90 -16.35 31.97
CA LEU A 251 -5.05 -15.22 31.60
C LEU A 251 -3.59 -15.62 31.34
N ASN A 252 -3.05 -16.55 32.12
CA ASN A 252 -1.69 -17.07 31.93
C ASN A 252 -1.53 -17.86 30.62
N ASN A 253 -2.60 -18.44 30.07
CA ASN A 253 -2.60 -19.14 28.78
C ASN A 253 -3.52 -18.47 27.74
N LEU A 254 -3.24 -17.21 27.38
CA LEU A 254 -4.09 -16.41 26.47
C LEU A 254 -4.50 -17.09 25.17
N TYR A 255 -3.63 -17.91 24.57
CA TYR A 255 -3.87 -18.58 23.28
C TYR A 255 -4.36 -20.03 23.41
N GLY A 256 -4.50 -20.56 24.64
CA GLY A 256 -4.97 -21.91 24.92
C GLY A 256 -5.99 -21.98 26.05
N SER A 257 -6.06 -23.14 26.70
CA SER A 257 -6.92 -23.43 27.85
C SER A 257 -6.16 -23.27 29.17
N GLY A 258 -6.83 -22.74 30.19
CA GLY A 258 -6.40 -22.82 31.58
C GLY A 258 -6.95 -24.08 32.26
N ASP A 259 -7.22 -23.96 33.56
CA ASP A 259 -7.92 -24.99 34.35
C ASP A 259 -9.43 -25.07 34.05
N SER A 260 -10.11 -25.99 34.73
CA SER A 260 -11.56 -26.23 34.64
C SER A 260 -12.42 -25.05 35.12
N CYS A 261 -11.85 -24.07 35.81
CA CYS A 261 -12.51 -22.85 36.26
C CYS A 261 -12.25 -21.64 35.35
N GLY A 262 -11.49 -21.78 34.26
CA GLY A 262 -11.25 -20.71 33.30
C GLY A 262 -12.41 -20.51 32.31
N ALA A 263 -12.97 -19.30 32.25
CA ALA A 263 -13.80 -18.87 31.13
C ALA A 263 -13.01 -18.12 30.05
N TYR A 264 -13.41 -18.32 28.79
CA TYR A 264 -12.61 -17.90 27.63
C TYR A 264 -13.26 -16.83 26.75
N GLY A 265 -14.58 -16.60 26.80
CA GLY A 265 -15.29 -15.74 25.86
C GLY A 265 -14.76 -14.31 25.79
N ASN A 266 -14.91 -13.54 26.88
CA ASN A 266 -14.49 -12.13 26.91
C ASN A 266 -12.97 -11.96 26.79
N ARG A 267 -12.18 -12.91 27.32
CA ARG A 267 -10.72 -13.01 27.08
C ARG A 267 -10.40 -13.15 25.59
N ASN A 268 -11.09 -14.06 24.91
CA ASN A 268 -10.88 -14.33 23.48
C ASN A 268 -11.27 -13.12 22.64
N PHE A 269 -12.37 -12.43 22.95
CA PHE A 269 -12.77 -11.19 22.28
C PHE A 269 -11.67 -10.13 22.39
N TRP A 270 -11.27 -9.80 23.63
CA TRP A 270 -10.22 -8.82 23.92
C TRP A 270 -8.92 -9.12 23.19
N ARG A 271 -8.41 -10.35 23.33
CA ARG A 271 -7.17 -10.80 22.69
C ARG A 271 -7.29 -10.78 21.16
N MET A 272 -8.35 -11.33 20.56
CA MET A 272 -8.56 -11.27 19.10
C MET A 272 -8.68 -9.83 18.57
N TYR A 273 -9.29 -8.91 19.34
CA TYR A 273 -9.34 -7.50 18.95
C TYR A 273 -7.94 -6.88 18.92
N ILE A 274 -7.10 -7.18 19.91
CA ILE A 274 -5.70 -6.73 19.94
C ILE A 274 -4.87 -7.39 18.82
N ASP A 275 -4.94 -8.72 18.70
CA ASP A 275 -4.25 -9.55 17.68
C ASP A 275 -4.51 -9.04 16.25
N TRP A 276 -5.68 -8.44 15.99
CA TRP A 276 -6.17 -8.11 14.65
C TRP A 276 -6.27 -6.61 14.37
N PHE A 277 -6.51 -5.78 15.39
CA PHE A 277 -6.92 -4.38 15.23
C PHE A 277 -6.28 -3.39 16.21
N GLY A 278 -5.46 -3.84 17.17
CA GLY A 278 -4.81 -2.99 18.16
C GLY A 278 -5.66 -2.69 19.40
N SER A 279 -5.33 -1.62 20.14
CA SER A 279 -5.95 -1.34 21.45
C SER A 279 -7.49 -1.24 21.37
N PRO A 280 -8.24 -1.97 22.22
CA PRO A 280 -9.68 -1.81 22.37
C PRO A 280 -10.04 -0.62 23.30
N ASN A 281 -9.06 -0.02 23.98
CA ASN A 281 -9.28 0.99 25.02
C ASN A 281 -8.73 2.37 24.59
N SER A 282 -9.59 3.39 24.73
CA SER A 282 -9.35 4.81 24.46
C SER A 282 -9.07 5.59 25.76
N ASN A 283 -7.88 5.38 26.33
CA ASN A 283 -7.35 6.22 27.42
C ASN A 283 -5.92 6.68 27.12
N ILE A 284 -5.68 7.13 25.90
CA ILE A 284 -4.37 7.61 25.46
C ILE A 284 -4.35 9.15 25.60
N PRO A 285 -3.52 9.74 26.48
CA PRO A 285 -3.44 11.19 26.62
C PRO A 285 -3.05 11.87 25.31
N TRP A 286 -2.15 11.24 24.55
CA TRP A 286 -1.62 11.71 23.28
C TRP A 286 -1.83 10.62 22.22
N ALA A 287 -2.83 10.78 21.36
CA ALA A 287 -3.07 9.90 20.21
C ALA A 287 -3.51 10.71 19.00
N TRP A 288 -3.29 10.19 17.79
CA TRP A 288 -3.64 10.87 16.53
C TRP A 288 -4.21 9.95 15.47
N LEU A 289 -4.92 10.57 14.52
CA LEU A 289 -5.31 9.98 13.24
C LEU A 289 -4.69 10.78 12.09
N TYR A 290 -4.22 10.08 11.07
CA TYR A 290 -3.72 10.66 9.82
C TYR A 290 -4.88 11.27 9.01
N GLU A 291 -4.79 12.56 8.68
CA GLU A 291 -5.77 13.28 7.85
C GLU A 291 -5.24 13.57 6.43
N GLY A 292 -3.93 13.43 6.21
CA GLY A 292 -3.32 13.59 4.88
C GLY A 292 -1.86 14.06 4.94
N GLN A 293 -1.10 13.73 3.90
CA GLN A 293 0.23 14.30 3.64
C GLN A 293 0.36 14.73 2.17
N TRP A 294 1.15 15.77 1.92
CA TRP A 294 1.40 16.31 0.59
C TRP A 294 2.86 16.76 0.45
N ALA A 295 3.41 16.60 -0.76
CA ALA A 295 4.73 17.07 -1.16
C ALA A 295 4.60 18.12 -2.28
N TYR A 296 5.37 19.19 -2.18
CA TYR A 296 5.30 20.35 -3.09
C TYR A 296 6.68 20.76 -3.61
N SER A 297 6.74 21.19 -4.88
CA SER A 297 7.95 21.69 -5.55
C SER A 297 8.38 23.08 -5.09
N ASN A 298 7.53 23.80 -4.36
CA ASN A 298 7.70 25.20 -4.03
C ASN A 298 7.36 25.53 -2.58
N SER A 299 8.06 26.52 -2.02
CA SER A 299 7.91 26.95 -0.62
C SER A 299 6.53 27.49 -0.28
N ALA A 300 5.79 28.00 -1.27
CA ALA A 300 4.40 28.41 -1.14
C ALA A 300 3.40 27.24 -1.04
N ARG A 301 3.84 25.99 -1.25
CA ARG A 301 3.01 24.76 -1.19
C ARG A 301 1.76 24.84 -2.08
N THR A 302 1.94 25.32 -3.32
CA THR A 302 0.88 25.44 -4.34
C THR A 302 1.05 24.50 -5.53
N GLN A 303 2.25 23.98 -5.77
CA GLN A 303 2.55 23.04 -6.86
C GLN A 303 2.83 21.65 -6.25
N THR A 304 1.82 20.76 -6.28
CA THR A 304 1.93 19.39 -5.76
C THR A 304 2.73 18.49 -6.69
N PHE A 305 3.55 17.60 -6.13
CA PHE A 305 4.01 16.42 -6.86
C PHE A 305 2.88 15.39 -6.95
N THR A 306 2.69 14.79 -8.13
CA THR A 306 1.72 13.70 -8.39
C THR A 306 2.34 12.30 -8.30
N SER A 307 3.65 12.25 -8.05
CA SER A 307 4.47 11.04 -7.95
C SER A 307 5.57 11.26 -6.90
N VAL A 308 6.45 10.27 -6.73
CA VAL A 308 7.64 10.36 -5.88
C VAL A 308 8.61 11.45 -6.44
N PRO A 309 8.83 12.60 -5.76
CA PRO A 309 9.41 13.84 -6.32
C PRO A 309 10.76 13.75 -7.07
N THR A 310 11.04 14.65 -8.04
CA THR A 310 12.23 14.65 -8.96
C THR A 310 13.08 15.96 -8.95
N VAL A 311 14.41 15.89 -8.69
CA VAL A 311 15.58 16.69 -9.17
C VAL A 311 16.93 16.24 -8.52
N VAL A 312 17.55 17.00 -7.59
CA VAL A 312 19.01 17.04 -7.35
C VAL A 312 19.49 16.97 -5.89
N PRO A 313 20.75 16.51 -5.62
CA PRO A 313 21.42 16.59 -4.31
C PRO A 313 21.34 17.97 -3.67
N GLY A 314 21.08 18.02 -2.35
CA GLY A 314 21.03 19.26 -1.57
C GLY A 314 19.81 20.16 -1.81
N GLY A 315 18.92 19.85 -2.76
CA GLY A 315 17.66 20.59 -3.02
C GLY A 315 16.65 20.52 -1.85
N LYS A 316 15.43 21.08 -2.01
CA LYS A 316 14.35 21.00 -0.99
C LYS A 316 12.97 20.53 -1.50
N ILE A 317 12.27 19.62 -0.78
CA ILE A 317 10.78 19.51 -0.86
C ILE A 317 10.24 20.47 0.17
N TYR A 318 9.04 20.99 -0.08
CA TYR A 318 8.19 21.56 0.95
C TYR A 318 7.04 20.58 1.18
N VAL A 319 6.85 20.13 2.41
CA VAL A 319 5.83 19.13 2.77
C VAL A 319 4.78 19.73 3.71
N ARG A 320 3.59 19.15 3.68
CA ARG A 320 2.48 19.41 4.60
C ARG A 320 1.96 18.07 5.13
N VAL A 321 1.71 17.98 6.42
CA VAL A 321 1.02 16.86 7.07
C VAL A 321 -0.16 17.43 7.86
N LYS A 322 -1.30 16.74 7.86
CA LYS A 322 -2.43 17.00 8.75
C LYS A 322 -2.70 15.80 9.64
N ALA A 323 -2.95 16.08 10.91
CA ALA A 323 -3.15 15.09 11.95
C ALA A 323 -4.29 15.52 12.88
N ARG A 324 -5.27 14.63 13.10
CA ARG A 324 -6.34 14.87 14.07
C ARG A 324 -5.91 14.42 15.46
N ASN A 325 -6.18 15.23 16.48
CA ASN A 325 -6.04 14.84 17.87
C ASN A 325 -7.12 13.81 18.24
N MET A 326 -6.70 12.60 18.57
CA MET A 326 -7.53 11.48 19.04
C MET A 326 -7.24 11.14 20.51
N GLY A 327 -6.35 11.89 21.17
CA GLY A 327 -6.04 11.73 22.58
C GLY A 327 -6.99 12.53 23.47
N THR A 328 -6.89 12.32 24.79
CA THR A 328 -7.73 13.03 25.77
C THR A 328 -7.18 14.40 26.18
N GLN A 329 -5.93 14.74 25.82
CA GLN A 329 -5.30 16.02 26.15
C GLN A 329 -5.26 16.98 24.96
N THR A 330 -5.38 18.28 25.23
CA THR A 330 -5.11 19.36 24.27
C THR A 330 -3.63 19.39 23.91
N TRP A 331 -3.31 19.31 22.63
CA TRP A 331 -1.95 19.54 22.11
C TRP A 331 -1.64 21.03 22.19
N ASP A 332 -0.39 21.39 22.49
CA ASP A 332 0.09 22.78 22.58
C ASP A 332 1.45 22.93 21.88
N GLN A 333 1.59 23.97 21.07
CA GLN A 333 2.74 24.21 20.20
C GLN A 333 4.08 24.37 20.96
N SER A 334 4.03 24.63 22.26
CA SER A 334 5.23 24.67 23.12
C SER A 334 5.91 23.30 23.28
N PHE A 335 5.15 22.19 23.23
CA PHE A 335 5.68 20.84 23.42
C PHE A 335 5.27 19.82 22.34
N PHE A 336 4.54 20.21 21.30
CA PHE A 336 4.01 19.28 20.30
C PHE A 336 4.68 19.38 18.93
N HIS A 337 5.38 18.31 18.53
CA HIS A 337 6.18 18.26 17.30
C HIS A 337 5.90 17.03 16.44
N LEU A 338 6.19 17.18 15.15
CA LEU A 338 6.44 16.05 14.24
C LEU A 338 7.95 15.80 14.18
N ALA A 339 8.37 14.55 14.35
CA ALA A 339 9.75 14.17 14.65
C ALA A 339 10.17 12.89 13.93
N ALA A 340 11.47 12.73 13.67
CA ALA A 340 12.03 11.53 13.02
C ALA A 340 11.93 10.33 13.97
N SER A 341 11.24 9.26 13.53
CA SER A 341 10.71 8.23 14.43
C SER A 341 11.36 6.85 14.31
N ARG A 342 12.23 6.60 13.32
CA ARG A 342 12.84 5.28 13.08
C ARG A 342 14.35 5.38 12.75
N PRO A 343 15.24 5.29 13.76
CA PRO A 343 14.94 5.19 15.19
C PRO A 343 14.38 6.52 15.76
N MET A 344 13.67 6.45 16.88
CA MET A 344 13.19 7.65 17.58
C MET A 344 14.35 8.56 17.97
N ASP A 345 14.14 9.87 17.89
CA ASP A 345 15.10 10.90 18.26
C ASP A 345 16.38 10.95 17.39
N SER A 346 16.43 10.21 16.28
CA SER A 346 17.55 10.24 15.33
C SER A 346 17.74 11.60 14.66
N VAL A 347 18.99 11.95 14.34
CA VAL A 347 19.28 12.97 13.32
C VAL A 347 18.64 12.53 12.01
N GLY A 348 17.75 13.36 11.47
CA GLY A 348 17.01 13.05 10.24
C GLY A 348 17.92 13.08 9.01
N ILE A 349 17.73 12.11 8.12
CA ILE A 349 18.45 12.05 6.84
C ILE A 349 18.01 13.16 5.87
N PHE A 350 16.83 13.74 6.10
CA PHE A 350 16.34 14.93 5.39
C PHE A 350 16.31 16.21 6.26
N ALA A 351 17.06 16.22 7.37
CA ALA A 351 17.07 17.33 8.32
C ALA A 351 17.49 18.65 7.64
N ASP A 352 16.54 19.58 7.54
CA ASP A 352 16.76 20.89 6.97
C ASP A 352 17.16 21.88 8.06
N SER A 353 17.97 22.88 7.70
CA SER A 353 18.22 24.12 8.48
C SER A 353 16.99 24.79 9.12
N THR A 354 15.78 24.54 8.63
CA THR A 354 14.51 25.11 9.12
C THR A 354 13.73 24.19 10.08
N TRP A 355 14.24 22.99 10.38
CA TRP A 355 13.70 22.12 11.42
C TRP A 355 13.86 22.74 12.83
N VAL A 356 13.01 22.32 13.77
CA VAL A 356 13.07 22.76 15.18
C VAL A 356 14.35 22.26 15.86
N SER A 357 14.81 21.07 15.46
CA SER A 357 16.14 20.54 15.69
C SER A 357 16.41 19.44 14.66
N ASN A 358 17.64 18.90 14.59
CA ASN A 358 18.00 17.83 13.66
C ASN A 358 17.15 16.55 13.78
N SER A 359 16.36 16.37 14.85
CA SER A 359 15.41 15.25 15.02
C SER A 359 13.93 15.68 15.11
N ARG A 360 13.65 16.99 15.01
CA ARG A 360 12.31 17.59 15.18
C ARG A 360 11.93 18.42 13.96
N ALA A 361 11.22 17.79 13.03
CA ALA A 361 10.94 18.35 11.71
C ALA A 361 10.03 19.57 11.72
N ALA A 362 8.98 19.59 12.55
CA ALA A 362 8.02 20.68 12.59
C ALA A 362 7.34 20.85 13.95
N LYS A 363 6.99 22.10 14.29
CA LYS A 363 5.85 22.42 15.16
C LYS A 363 4.55 22.32 14.36
N MET A 364 3.42 22.12 15.05
CA MET A 364 2.13 22.43 14.43
C MET A 364 1.98 23.95 14.23
N LEU A 365 1.28 24.37 13.19
CA LEU A 365 1.07 25.79 12.88
C LEU A 365 0.08 26.46 13.84
N GLU A 366 -0.86 25.67 14.38
CA GLU A 366 -1.87 26.11 15.33
C GLU A 366 -1.28 26.16 16.76
N ASN A 367 -1.68 27.14 17.57
CA ASN A 367 -1.15 27.30 18.94
C ASN A 367 -1.56 26.13 19.85
N THR A 368 -2.81 25.68 19.76
CA THR A 368 -3.40 24.62 20.59
C THR A 368 -4.44 23.84 19.80
N ILE A 369 -4.46 22.50 19.94
CA ILE A 369 -5.45 21.62 19.30
C ILE A 369 -6.12 20.73 20.35
N SER A 370 -7.37 21.07 20.70
CA SER A 370 -8.24 20.25 21.56
C SER A 370 -8.52 18.88 20.93
N PRO A 371 -8.91 17.87 21.73
CA PRO A 371 -9.39 16.58 21.22
C PRO A 371 -10.43 16.73 20.09
N GLY A 372 -10.27 15.94 19.03
CA GLY A 372 -11.07 16.00 17.80
C GLY A 372 -10.63 17.04 16.75
N GLY A 373 -9.84 18.06 17.14
CA GLY A 373 -9.30 19.08 16.24
C GLY A 373 -8.16 18.59 15.35
N ILE A 374 -7.81 19.34 14.30
CA ILE A 374 -6.76 18.99 13.33
C ILE A 374 -5.59 19.96 13.45
N ALA A 375 -4.39 19.43 13.66
CA ALA A 375 -3.13 20.16 13.52
C ALA A 375 -2.58 20.07 12.09
N THR A 376 -1.90 21.13 11.65
CA THR A 376 -1.18 21.21 10.39
C THR A 376 0.31 21.35 10.68
N PHE A 377 1.14 20.49 10.11
CA PHE A 377 2.60 20.55 10.19
C PHE A 377 3.17 20.90 8.82
N GLU A 378 4.04 21.89 8.74
CA GLU A 378 4.67 22.34 7.49
C GLU A 378 6.16 22.54 7.68
N PHE A 379 6.95 21.82 6.86
CA PHE A 379 8.41 21.81 6.94
C PHE A 379 9.02 21.63 5.55
N ALA A 380 10.34 21.71 5.47
CA ALA A 380 11.12 21.32 4.30
C ALA A 380 11.84 20.00 4.56
N LEU A 381 12.05 19.21 3.50
CA LEU A 381 13.00 18.10 3.49
C LEU A 381 14.20 18.54 2.66
N GLN A 382 15.43 18.36 3.15
CA GLN A 382 16.64 18.60 2.34
C GLN A 382 17.22 17.29 1.79
N ALA A 383 17.59 17.23 0.52
CA ALA A 383 18.10 16.01 -0.10
C ALA A 383 19.55 15.75 0.33
N PRO A 384 19.94 14.50 0.61
CA PRO A 384 21.33 14.15 0.86
C PRO A 384 22.23 14.51 -0.33
N ASN A 385 23.52 14.74 -0.06
CA ASN A 385 24.49 15.15 -1.07
C ASN A 385 24.92 14.02 -2.02
N ALA A 386 24.61 12.76 -1.70
CA ALA A 386 24.83 11.61 -2.57
C ALA A 386 23.57 11.31 -3.38
N ALA A 387 23.73 11.03 -4.68
CA ALA A 387 22.66 10.38 -5.44
C ALA A 387 22.55 8.92 -4.95
N GLY A 388 21.44 8.56 -4.31
CA GLY A 388 21.39 7.30 -3.56
C GLY A 388 20.29 7.26 -2.49
N THR A 389 20.26 6.16 -1.76
CA THR A 389 19.02 5.50 -1.34
C THR A 389 18.71 5.60 0.16
N TYR A 390 17.48 6.05 0.45
CA TYR A 390 16.96 6.54 1.74
C TYR A 390 15.44 6.25 1.88
N SER A 391 14.83 6.68 2.98
CA SER A 391 13.39 6.97 3.19
C SER A 391 13.25 7.33 4.66
N GLU A 392 12.41 8.31 5.00
CA GLU A 392 12.32 8.79 6.39
C GLU A 392 10.92 8.69 6.95
N TYR A 393 10.83 8.11 8.14
CA TYR A 393 9.59 7.93 8.91
C TYR A 393 9.48 9.01 9.98
N TYR A 394 8.26 9.51 10.14
CA TYR A 394 7.92 10.55 11.10
C TYR A 394 6.76 10.10 11.98
N ASN A 395 6.76 10.55 13.23
CA ASN A 395 5.63 10.38 14.14
C ASN A 395 5.50 11.64 15.01
N LEU A 396 4.36 11.79 15.66
CA LEU A 396 4.12 12.91 16.58
C LEU A 396 4.70 12.60 17.96
N VAL A 397 5.22 13.64 18.61
CA VAL A 397 5.77 13.57 19.96
C VAL A 397 5.31 14.76 20.78
N ALA A 398 4.94 14.47 22.03
CA ALA A 398 4.74 15.45 23.08
C ALA A 398 6.00 15.47 23.96
N GLU A 399 6.82 16.52 23.83
CA GLU A 399 8.14 16.62 24.49
C GLU A 399 8.05 16.45 26.00
N GLY A 400 8.96 15.66 26.57
CA GLY A 400 8.97 15.34 27.99
C GLY A 400 7.74 14.54 28.47
N ARG A 401 6.91 14.01 27.56
CA ARG A 401 5.71 13.23 27.89
C ARG A 401 5.69 11.86 27.21
N SER A 402 5.55 11.81 25.88
CA SER A 402 5.44 10.57 25.11
C SER A 402 5.50 10.82 23.61
N TRP A 403 6.02 9.84 22.86
CA TRP A 403 5.66 9.63 21.45
C TRP A 403 4.21 9.16 21.34
N LEU A 404 3.55 9.46 20.22
CA LEU A 404 2.18 9.04 19.94
C LEU A 404 2.13 7.67 19.23
N ASN A 405 0.92 7.13 19.00
CA ASN A 405 0.72 5.94 18.17
C ASN A 405 1.33 6.12 16.78
N ASP A 406 2.32 5.30 16.41
CA ASP A 406 2.92 5.36 15.08
C ASP A 406 1.96 4.79 14.02
N LEU A 407 1.56 5.61 13.06
CA LEU A 407 0.71 5.24 11.93
C LEU A 407 1.51 4.86 10.66
N GLY A 408 2.84 4.87 10.74
CA GLY A 408 3.70 4.59 9.58
C GLY A 408 3.74 5.72 8.57
N LEU A 409 3.71 6.98 9.03
CA LEU A 409 3.92 8.16 8.18
C LEU A 409 5.39 8.21 7.72
N PHE A 410 5.62 8.31 6.42
CA PHE A 410 6.96 8.48 5.84
C PHE A 410 6.93 9.33 4.57
N PHE A 411 8.10 9.79 4.13
CA PHE A 411 8.29 10.34 2.79
C PHE A 411 9.32 9.51 2.02
N THR A 412 8.89 9.00 0.85
CA THR A 412 9.68 8.21 -0.11
C THR A 412 10.04 9.02 -1.37
N VAL A 413 10.89 8.50 -2.25
CA VAL A 413 12.13 9.24 -2.55
C VAL A 413 12.86 8.92 -3.91
N ASN A 414 13.56 9.89 -4.58
CA ASN A 414 14.05 9.78 -6.01
C ASN A 414 15.42 10.42 -6.56
N VAL A 415 16.58 10.56 -5.87
CA VAL A 415 17.77 11.43 -6.26
C VAL A 415 18.35 11.13 -7.63
N ASN A 416 18.74 12.18 -8.36
CA ASN A 416 19.73 12.12 -9.44
C ASN A 416 20.67 13.34 -9.44
N THR A 417 21.95 13.18 -9.78
CA THR A 417 22.88 14.33 -9.94
C THR A 417 22.42 15.28 -11.05
N ALA A 418 22.55 16.59 -10.83
CA ALA A 418 22.23 17.60 -11.83
C ALA A 418 23.13 17.46 -13.07
N ILE A 419 22.53 17.53 -14.26
CA ILE A 419 23.26 17.93 -15.48
C ILE A 419 23.12 19.47 -15.56
N SER A 420 24.12 20.18 -15.06
CA SER A 420 24.05 21.64 -14.86
C SER A 420 24.27 22.42 -16.16
N PRO A 421 23.38 23.38 -16.53
CA PRO A 421 23.45 24.10 -17.79
C PRO A 421 24.35 25.35 -17.76
N SER A 422 25.26 25.46 -18.73
CA SER A 422 25.88 26.70 -19.20
C SER A 422 25.37 27.10 -20.59
N ASN A 423 24.59 28.18 -20.66
CA ASN A 423 23.94 28.80 -21.83
C ASN A 423 22.62 28.16 -22.30
N SER A 424 21.52 28.94 -22.25
CA SER A 424 20.14 28.47 -22.32
C SER A 424 19.41 28.88 -23.62
N THR A 425 19.95 28.49 -24.78
CA THR A 425 19.30 28.72 -26.10
C THR A 425 19.38 27.55 -27.08
N ASN A 426 20.27 26.57 -26.87
CA ASN A 426 20.59 25.56 -27.88
C ASN A 426 19.63 24.35 -27.82
N THR A 427 18.42 24.54 -28.35
CA THR A 427 17.49 23.43 -28.68
C THR A 427 17.85 22.74 -30.00
N THR A 428 18.70 23.37 -30.81
CA THR A 428 19.20 22.84 -32.09
C THR A 428 20.71 23.02 -32.23
N LEU A 429 21.32 22.25 -33.12
CA LEU A 429 22.69 22.45 -33.61
C LEU A 429 22.64 22.56 -35.13
N GLY A 430 22.65 23.79 -35.63
CA GLY A 430 22.60 24.08 -37.07
C GLY A 430 23.90 23.74 -37.80
N SER A 431 23.83 23.71 -39.13
CA SER A 431 24.99 23.58 -40.04
C SER A 431 26.17 24.48 -39.65
N GLY A 432 27.36 23.89 -39.53
CA GLY A 432 28.58 24.52 -39.03
C GLY A 432 28.71 24.56 -37.50
N GLY A 433 27.67 24.19 -36.76
CA GLY A 433 27.63 24.21 -35.29
C GLY A 433 28.54 23.16 -34.65
N ILE A 434 29.12 23.51 -33.50
CA ILE A 434 30.05 22.68 -32.74
C ILE A 434 29.51 22.47 -31.31
N LEU A 435 29.65 21.25 -30.79
CA LEU A 435 29.35 20.87 -29.41
C LEU A 435 30.61 20.28 -28.77
N ASN A 436 31.31 21.02 -27.92
CA ASN A 436 32.56 20.57 -27.31
C ASN A 436 32.29 19.67 -26.09
N LYS A 437 33.34 19.15 -25.45
CA LYS A 437 33.21 18.54 -24.12
C LYS A 437 32.63 19.52 -23.10
N ASP A 438 31.76 19.01 -22.24
CA ASP A 438 30.93 19.76 -21.28
C ASP A 438 29.86 20.70 -21.90
N ASP A 439 29.84 20.93 -23.22
CA ASP A 439 28.69 21.55 -23.91
C ASP A 439 27.52 20.57 -24.04
N TYR A 440 26.31 21.12 -24.20
CA TYR A 440 25.07 20.34 -24.38
C TYR A 440 24.05 21.03 -25.29
N LEU A 441 23.11 20.22 -25.82
CA LEU A 441 21.82 20.68 -26.36
C LEU A 441 20.71 20.28 -25.40
N LEU A 442 19.64 21.06 -25.29
CA LEU A 442 18.52 20.81 -24.37
C LEU A 442 17.17 20.93 -25.09
N SER A 443 16.24 20.00 -24.87
CA SER A 443 14.89 20.05 -25.46
C SER A 443 14.09 21.25 -24.93
N PRO A 444 13.08 21.76 -25.68
CA PRO A 444 12.29 22.93 -25.28
C PRO A 444 11.58 22.82 -23.92
N ASP A 445 11.26 21.61 -23.48
CA ASP A 445 10.65 21.28 -22.20
C ASP A 445 11.67 21.00 -21.07
N SER A 446 12.97 21.09 -21.38
CA SER A 446 14.11 20.79 -20.49
C SER A 446 14.17 19.36 -19.95
N GLN A 447 13.43 18.39 -20.52
CA GLN A 447 13.48 16.99 -20.07
C GLN A 447 14.59 16.15 -20.72
N THR A 448 15.08 16.55 -21.90
CA THR A 448 16.02 15.76 -22.71
C THR A 448 17.25 16.57 -23.08
N VAL A 449 18.45 16.01 -22.82
CA VAL A 449 19.73 16.70 -22.97
C VAL A 449 20.76 15.82 -23.70
N LEU A 450 21.39 16.37 -24.74
CA LEU A 450 22.53 15.77 -25.44
C LEU A 450 23.81 16.35 -24.88
N THR A 451 24.73 15.53 -24.37
CA THR A 451 25.98 15.98 -23.74
C THR A 451 27.18 15.23 -24.30
N LEU A 452 28.30 15.92 -24.58
CA LEU A 452 29.59 15.25 -24.81
C LEU A 452 30.39 15.19 -23.50
N GLN A 453 30.46 13.99 -22.91
CA GLN A 453 31.03 13.74 -21.59
C GLN A 453 32.58 13.71 -21.63
N LYS A 454 33.20 13.86 -20.45
CA LYS A 454 34.66 14.01 -20.30
C LYS A 454 35.47 12.80 -20.76
N ASP A 455 34.91 11.61 -20.62
CA ASP A 455 35.45 10.34 -21.15
C ASP A 455 35.44 10.28 -22.70
N GLY A 456 34.65 11.13 -23.35
CA GLY A 456 34.43 11.15 -24.79
C GLY A 456 33.11 10.52 -25.24
N ASN A 457 32.21 10.16 -24.33
CA ASN A 457 30.90 9.61 -24.66
C ASN A 457 29.91 10.72 -25.03
N LEU A 458 29.35 10.68 -26.24
CA LEU A 458 28.22 11.54 -26.61
C LEU A 458 26.92 10.83 -26.21
N THR A 459 26.21 11.36 -25.21
CA THR A 459 25.00 10.74 -24.65
C THR A 459 23.78 11.64 -24.77
N LEU A 460 22.66 11.06 -25.14
CA LEU A 460 21.33 11.65 -25.05
C LEU A 460 20.65 11.09 -23.81
N ASN A 461 20.20 11.98 -22.92
CA ASN A 461 19.63 11.63 -21.62
C ASN A 461 18.24 12.25 -21.52
N SER A 462 17.20 11.47 -21.22
CA SER A 462 15.84 11.97 -20.99
C SER A 462 15.40 11.64 -19.58
N ASN A 463 14.76 12.60 -18.89
CA ASN A 463 14.37 12.51 -17.48
C ASN A 463 15.49 11.94 -16.58
N PHE A 464 16.70 12.50 -16.75
CA PHE A 464 17.95 12.12 -16.03
C PHE A 464 18.46 10.69 -16.28
N LYS A 465 17.94 9.97 -17.28
CA LYS A 465 18.41 8.64 -17.69
C LYS A 465 19.00 8.69 -19.11
N SER A 466 20.18 8.10 -19.33
CA SER A 466 20.70 7.88 -20.68
C SER A 466 19.77 6.98 -21.51
N VAL A 467 19.35 7.48 -22.67
CA VAL A 467 18.47 6.78 -23.64
C VAL A 467 19.19 6.43 -24.94
N TRP A 468 20.26 7.16 -25.29
CA TRP A 468 21.15 6.85 -26.41
C TRP A 468 22.58 7.32 -26.10
N SER A 469 23.58 6.68 -26.70
CA SER A 469 25.00 6.84 -26.34
C SER A 469 25.89 6.34 -27.50
N THR A 470 26.94 7.08 -27.86
CA THR A 470 28.01 6.57 -28.76
C THR A 470 28.90 5.53 -28.09
N GLY A 471 28.92 5.54 -26.74
CA GLY A 471 29.92 4.85 -25.94
C GLY A 471 31.15 5.74 -25.71
N PRO A 472 31.97 5.47 -24.67
CA PRO A 472 33.16 6.26 -24.38
C PRO A 472 34.22 6.14 -25.48
N LEU A 473 34.43 7.22 -26.23
CA LEU A 473 35.39 7.27 -27.33
C LEU A 473 36.63 8.08 -26.91
N ALA A 474 37.67 7.35 -26.51
CA ALA A 474 38.91 7.92 -26.01
C ALA A 474 39.53 8.91 -27.03
N GLY A 475 39.90 10.10 -26.55
CA GLY A 475 40.45 11.17 -27.39
C GLY A 475 39.40 12.01 -28.15
N ALA A 476 38.10 11.70 -28.06
CA ALA A 476 37.03 12.58 -28.54
C ALA A 476 37.10 13.98 -27.90
N SER A 477 36.68 14.99 -28.64
CA SER A 477 36.84 16.41 -28.29
C SER A 477 35.58 17.25 -28.50
N ARG A 478 34.88 17.04 -29.62
CA ARG A 478 33.72 17.83 -30.04
C ARG A 478 32.87 17.07 -31.05
N VAL A 479 31.56 17.33 -31.07
CA VAL A 479 30.68 17.04 -32.20
C VAL A 479 30.65 18.25 -33.14
N VAL A 480 30.51 18.02 -34.44
CA VAL A 480 30.29 19.07 -35.44
C VAL A 480 29.11 18.66 -36.32
N MET A 481 28.11 19.54 -36.45
CA MET A 481 27.10 19.41 -37.50
C MET A 481 27.67 20.01 -38.79
N GLN A 482 28.10 19.17 -39.71
CA GLN A 482 28.90 19.59 -40.86
C GLN A 482 28.06 20.26 -41.96
N PRO A 483 28.65 21.17 -42.77
CA PRO A 483 27.95 21.86 -43.85
C PRO A 483 27.34 20.96 -44.93
N ASP A 484 27.84 19.73 -45.08
CA ASP A 484 27.34 18.71 -46.00
C ASP A 484 26.12 17.94 -45.45
N GLY A 485 25.75 18.15 -44.20
CA GLY A 485 24.64 17.48 -43.52
C GLY A 485 25.02 16.35 -42.56
N ASN A 486 26.30 16.02 -42.37
CA ASN A 486 26.71 14.94 -41.48
C ASN A 486 26.96 15.41 -40.03
N LEU A 487 26.46 14.71 -39.01
CA LEU A 487 26.78 14.97 -37.60
C LEU A 487 27.96 14.09 -37.19
N VAL A 488 29.11 14.69 -36.89
CA VAL A 488 30.38 13.95 -36.70
C VAL A 488 31.02 14.25 -35.36
N LEU A 489 31.32 13.20 -34.58
CA LEU A 489 32.15 13.28 -33.37
C LEU A 489 33.63 13.18 -33.76
N TYR A 490 34.43 14.17 -33.34
CA TYR A 490 35.83 14.33 -33.72
C TYR A 490 36.80 14.21 -32.54
N SER A 491 37.95 13.59 -32.78
CA SER A 491 39.12 13.65 -31.89
C SER A 491 39.79 15.02 -31.89
N LEU A 492 40.65 15.28 -30.89
CA LEU A 492 41.48 16.49 -30.85
C LEU A 492 42.32 16.68 -32.14
N ASN A 493 42.73 15.58 -32.78
CA ASN A 493 43.53 15.58 -34.00
C ASN A 493 42.68 15.59 -35.29
N ASN A 494 41.40 15.98 -35.19
CA ASN A 494 40.45 16.03 -36.32
C ASN A 494 40.20 14.69 -37.03
N VAL A 495 40.43 13.55 -36.34
CA VAL A 495 40.02 12.23 -36.82
C VAL A 495 38.55 12.01 -36.46
N PRO A 496 37.67 11.63 -37.40
CA PRO A 496 36.29 11.29 -37.09
C PRO A 496 36.23 9.97 -36.30
N LEU A 497 35.40 9.92 -35.26
CA LEU A 497 35.27 8.79 -34.33
C LEU A 497 33.87 8.15 -34.39
N TRP A 498 32.85 8.94 -34.71
CA TRP A 498 31.48 8.50 -34.99
C TRP A 498 30.82 9.50 -35.95
N ASN A 499 29.87 9.05 -36.78
CA ASN A 499 29.07 9.94 -37.62
C ASN A 499 27.62 9.42 -37.82
N SER A 500 26.70 10.31 -38.21
CA SER A 500 25.30 9.97 -38.49
C SER A 500 25.02 9.45 -39.91
N GLU A 501 26.04 9.43 -40.78
CA GLU A 501 25.95 8.96 -42.18
C GLU A 501 24.97 9.78 -43.05
N THR A 502 24.72 11.05 -42.68
CA THR A 502 23.76 11.96 -43.35
C THR A 502 24.38 12.96 -44.35
N SER A 503 25.65 12.76 -44.73
CA SER A 503 26.35 13.57 -45.75
C SER A 503 25.59 13.63 -47.07
N GLY A 504 25.57 14.79 -47.73
CA GLY A 504 24.79 15.05 -48.95
C GLY A 504 23.46 15.77 -48.69
N ASN A 505 23.17 16.16 -47.44
CA ASN A 505 22.00 16.94 -47.03
C ASN A 505 22.42 18.33 -46.53
N PRO A 506 22.93 19.23 -47.41
CA PRO A 506 23.51 20.50 -46.98
C PRO A 506 22.49 21.41 -46.28
N GLY A 507 22.97 22.12 -45.26
CA GLY A 507 22.13 22.98 -44.42
C GLY A 507 21.27 22.23 -43.39
N SER A 508 21.52 20.94 -43.15
CA SER A 508 20.83 20.19 -42.09
C SER A 508 21.14 20.70 -40.67
N GLN A 509 20.27 20.38 -39.72
CA GLN A 509 20.39 20.73 -38.31
C GLN A 509 19.99 19.55 -37.40
N VAL A 510 20.65 19.41 -36.25
CA VAL A 510 20.17 18.56 -35.15
C VAL A 510 19.09 19.31 -34.38
N VAL A 511 18.01 18.63 -33.99
CA VAL A 511 16.94 19.15 -33.15
C VAL A 511 16.69 18.18 -32.00
N LEU A 512 16.63 18.67 -30.77
CA LEU A 512 16.10 17.90 -29.63
C LEU A 512 14.61 18.18 -29.46
N GLN A 513 13.82 17.13 -29.46
CA GLN A 513 12.36 17.19 -29.43
C GLN A 513 11.82 16.92 -28.03
N THR A 514 10.61 17.43 -27.74
CA THR A 514 9.90 17.20 -26.47
C THR A 514 9.30 15.79 -26.35
N ASP A 515 9.51 14.94 -27.36
CA ASP A 515 9.23 13.50 -27.34
C ASP A 515 10.51 12.68 -27.05
N GLY A 516 11.58 13.31 -26.54
CA GLY A 516 12.84 12.65 -26.20
C GLY A 516 13.72 12.24 -27.40
N ASN A 517 13.28 12.51 -28.63
CA ASN A 517 13.98 12.14 -29.85
C ASN A 517 15.05 13.19 -30.22
N MET A 518 16.18 12.74 -30.77
CA MET A 518 17.18 13.58 -31.43
C MET A 518 17.10 13.33 -32.92
N VAL A 519 16.77 14.36 -33.71
CA VAL A 519 16.50 14.23 -35.15
C VAL A 519 17.39 15.18 -35.93
N ILE A 520 17.97 14.69 -37.02
CA ILE A 520 18.62 15.53 -38.02
C ILE A 520 17.58 15.85 -39.09
N TYR A 521 17.24 17.12 -39.21
CA TYR A 521 16.34 17.65 -40.24
C TYR A 521 17.16 18.33 -41.32
N ASN A 522 16.83 18.06 -42.59
CA ASN A 522 17.43 18.77 -43.72
C ASN A 522 16.82 20.17 -43.92
N SER A 523 17.35 20.92 -44.87
CA SER A 523 16.92 22.30 -45.19
C SER A 523 15.47 22.43 -45.70
N SER A 524 14.82 21.31 -46.09
CA SER A 524 13.37 21.25 -46.37
C SER A 524 12.52 20.83 -45.16
N ASN A 525 13.13 20.72 -43.97
CA ASN A 525 12.54 20.20 -42.74
C ASN A 525 12.04 18.74 -42.85
N THR A 526 12.66 17.93 -43.72
CA THR A 526 12.47 16.47 -43.77
C THR A 526 13.47 15.80 -42.84
N PRO A 527 13.06 14.83 -41.99
CA PRO A 527 13.98 14.09 -41.14
C PRO A 527 14.84 13.14 -41.99
N VAL A 528 16.16 13.21 -41.85
CA VAL A 528 17.13 12.36 -42.58
C VAL A 528 17.84 11.35 -41.67
N TRP A 529 17.80 11.56 -40.35
CA TRP A 529 18.26 10.62 -39.33
C TRP A 529 17.55 10.88 -38.01
N ALA A 530 17.36 9.85 -37.18
CA ALA A 530 16.86 10.00 -35.82
C ALA A 530 17.59 9.03 -34.87
N SER A 531 17.68 9.38 -33.58
CA SER A 531 18.10 8.45 -32.52
C SER A 531 17.04 7.39 -32.22
N TYR A 532 15.81 7.60 -32.68
CA TYR A 532 14.61 6.78 -32.42
C TYR A 532 14.31 6.63 -30.91
N THR A 533 14.76 7.57 -30.08
CA THR A 533 14.53 7.60 -28.62
C THR A 533 13.14 8.18 -28.27
N ILE A 534 12.09 7.57 -28.82
CA ILE A 534 10.73 8.11 -28.78
C ILE A 534 10.06 7.86 -27.41
N HIS A 535 9.95 8.92 -26.62
CA HIS A 535 8.95 9.07 -25.56
C HIS A 535 7.70 9.76 -26.15
N ARG A 536 6.64 9.00 -26.42
CA ARG A 536 5.37 9.62 -26.86
C ARG A 536 4.88 10.64 -25.81
N PRO A 537 4.63 11.91 -26.19
CA PRO A 537 4.15 12.93 -25.27
C PRO A 537 2.62 12.86 -25.15
N ASP A 538 2.08 11.69 -24.78
CA ASP A 538 0.65 11.39 -24.75
C ASP A 538 0.03 11.40 -23.34
N HIS A 539 0.72 11.99 -22.35
CA HIS A 539 0.24 12.28 -20.99
C HIS A 539 -0.24 11.06 -20.14
N LEU A 540 -0.05 9.82 -20.62
CA LEU A 540 -0.44 8.61 -19.90
C LEU A 540 0.74 8.03 -19.09
N SER A 541 0.87 8.52 -17.86
CA SER A 541 1.98 8.26 -16.95
C SER A 541 1.89 6.91 -16.22
N TYR A 542 2.19 5.80 -16.92
CA TYR A 542 2.76 4.59 -16.32
C TYR A 542 3.59 3.82 -17.34
N ILE A 543 4.79 3.36 -16.93
CA ILE A 543 5.48 2.23 -17.56
C ILE A 543 5.73 1.23 -16.44
N ASN A 544 4.93 0.17 -16.39
CA ASN A 544 5.12 -0.88 -15.41
C ASN A 544 6.20 -1.83 -15.93
N THR A 545 7.42 -1.75 -15.39
CA THR A 545 8.57 -2.58 -15.80
C THR A 545 8.64 -3.91 -15.05
N THR A 546 7.86 -4.06 -13.98
CA THR A 546 7.90 -5.21 -13.07
C THR A 546 6.52 -5.64 -12.60
N LEU A 547 6.31 -6.94 -12.37
CA LEU A 547 5.18 -7.43 -11.59
C LEU A 547 5.72 -8.01 -10.29
N GLY A 548 5.42 -7.37 -9.15
CA GLY A 548 5.62 -7.96 -7.83
C GLY A 548 4.60 -9.07 -7.55
N VAL A 549 4.24 -9.30 -6.29
CA VAL A 549 3.10 -10.17 -5.93
C VAL A 549 1.76 -9.51 -6.30
N GLY A 550 1.43 -9.55 -7.60
CA GLY A 550 0.30 -8.86 -8.19
C GLY A 550 -0.24 -9.54 -9.45
N ARG A 551 -1.20 -8.89 -10.12
CA ARG A 551 -1.89 -9.41 -11.31
C ARG A 551 -1.79 -8.45 -12.50
N LEU A 552 -1.79 -9.03 -13.71
CA LEU A 552 -1.94 -8.31 -14.98
C LEU A 552 -3.18 -8.86 -15.70
N TYR A 553 -4.08 -8.00 -16.15
CA TYR A 553 -5.36 -8.37 -16.78
C TYR A 553 -5.31 -8.21 -18.31
N PRO A 554 -6.21 -8.87 -19.07
CA PRO A 554 -6.31 -8.69 -20.52
C PRO A 554 -6.41 -7.21 -20.94
N GLY A 555 -5.62 -6.83 -21.95
CA GLY A 555 -5.41 -5.46 -22.40
C GLY A 555 -4.27 -4.73 -21.69
N GLN A 556 -3.80 -5.19 -20.52
CA GLN A 556 -2.70 -4.57 -19.79
C GLN A 556 -1.34 -5.11 -20.25
N SER A 557 -0.32 -4.26 -20.18
CA SER A 557 1.06 -4.58 -20.55
C SER A 557 2.08 -4.20 -19.47
N ILE A 558 3.23 -4.88 -19.54
CA ILE A 558 4.48 -4.60 -18.84
C ILE A 558 5.52 -4.35 -19.92
N GLU A 559 6.24 -3.24 -19.81
CA GLU A 559 7.09 -2.71 -20.88
C GLU A 559 8.46 -2.36 -20.32
N THR A 560 9.51 -2.46 -21.15
CA THR A 560 10.82 -1.90 -20.78
C THR A 560 10.72 -0.38 -20.61
N ALA A 561 11.62 0.20 -19.83
CA ALA A 561 11.67 1.65 -19.59
C ALA A 561 12.03 2.51 -20.83
N ASP A 562 12.24 1.87 -21.98
CA ASP A 562 12.42 2.47 -23.31
C ASP A 562 11.31 2.03 -24.30
N ARG A 563 10.30 1.30 -23.81
CA ARG A 563 9.17 0.68 -24.53
C ARG A 563 9.57 -0.20 -25.75
N ARG A 564 10.85 -0.57 -25.92
CA ARG A 564 11.30 -1.46 -27.01
C ARG A 564 10.73 -2.88 -26.90
N PHE A 565 10.50 -3.37 -25.69
CA PHE A 565 9.92 -4.69 -25.47
C PHE A 565 8.66 -4.61 -24.63
N ARG A 566 7.63 -5.37 -25.03
CA ARG A 566 6.27 -5.30 -24.48
C ARG A 566 5.73 -6.69 -24.21
N LEU A 567 5.59 -7.04 -22.94
CA LEU A 567 4.78 -8.17 -22.50
C LEU A 567 3.34 -7.69 -22.36
N ILE A 568 2.40 -8.25 -23.13
CA ILE A 568 0.97 -7.93 -23.05
C ILE A 568 0.16 -9.20 -22.82
N LEU A 569 -0.79 -9.15 -21.89
CA LEU A 569 -1.87 -10.13 -21.84
C LEU A 569 -2.97 -9.66 -22.81
N GLN A 570 -3.15 -10.36 -23.91
CA GLN A 570 -4.01 -9.93 -25.02
C GLN A 570 -5.50 -10.25 -24.75
N PRO A 571 -6.45 -9.54 -25.39
CA PRO A 571 -7.89 -9.75 -25.18
C PRO A 571 -8.41 -11.13 -25.61
N ASP A 572 -7.68 -11.85 -26.46
CA ASP A 572 -7.95 -13.26 -26.84
C ASP A 572 -7.53 -14.27 -25.75
N GLY A 573 -6.79 -13.82 -24.74
CA GLY A 573 -6.23 -14.60 -23.65
C GLY A 573 -4.73 -14.85 -23.73
N ASN A 574 -4.05 -14.54 -24.84
CA ASN A 574 -2.65 -14.91 -25.02
C ASN A 574 -1.71 -13.95 -24.26
N LEU A 575 -0.82 -14.46 -23.41
CA LEU A 575 0.32 -13.67 -22.92
C LEU A 575 1.44 -13.74 -23.96
N VAL A 576 1.81 -12.59 -24.53
CA VAL A 576 2.79 -12.47 -25.62
C VAL A 576 3.79 -11.36 -25.31
N LEU A 577 5.07 -11.67 -25.54
CA LEU A 577 6.19 -10.74 -25.50
C LEU A 577 6.56 -10.34 -26.93
N TYR A 578 6.62 -9.03 -27.18
CA TYR A 578 7.01 -8.41 -28.43
C TYR A 578 8.36 -7.71 -28.32
N SER A 579 9.17 -7.81 -29.39
CA SER A 579 10.18 -6.81 -29.76
C SER A 579 9.52 -5.68 -30.56
N PRO A 580 10.27 -4.65 -31.03
CA PRO A 580 9.70 -3.62 -31.91
C PRO A 580 9.19 -4.15 -33.25
N THR A 581 9.59 -5.35 -33.67
CA THR A 581 9.35 -5.89 -35.02
C THR A 581 8.44 -7.12 -35.05
N ARG A 582 8.39 -7.92 -33.97
CA ARG A 582 7.74 -9.23 -33.95
C ARG A 582 7.40 -9.72 -32.53
N PRO A 583 6.45 -10.66 -32.36
CA PRO A 583 6.39 -11.47 -31.16
C PRO A 583 7.68 -12.32 -31.05
N THR A 584 8.31 -12.33 -29.88
CA THR A 584 9.53 -13.11 -29.59
C THR A 584 9.27 -14.30 -28.66
N TRP A 585 8.20 -14.24 -27.86
CA TRP A 585 7.76 -15.35 -27.01
C TRP A 585 6.24 -15.26 -26.75
N ALA A 586 5.57 -16.39 -26.61
CA ALA A 586 4.14 -16.47 -26.30
C ALA A 586 3.82 -17.70 -25.45
N THR A 587 2.72 -17.65 -24.71
CA THR A 587 2.23 -18.76 -23.87
C THR A 587 1.34 -19.75 -24.62
N GLY A 588 0.83 -19.40 -25.81
CA GLY A 588 -0.12 -20.23 -26.55
C GLY A 588 -1.44 -20.39 -25.80
N THR A 589 -1.96 -19.29 -25.26
CA THR A 589 -3.21 -19.24 -24.48
C THR A 589 -4.33 -18.41 -25.13
N ASP A 590 -4.12 -18.05 -26.39
CA ASP A 590 -5.16 -17.60 -27.33
C ASP A 590 -6.40 -18.50 -27.31
N GLY A 591 -7.58 -17.90 -27.31
CA GLY A 591 -8.87 -18.57 -27.26
C GLY A 591 -9.25 -19.21 -25.91
N LYS A 592 -8.30 -19.38 -24.97
CA LYS A 592 -8.52 -20.11 -23.70
C LYS A 592 -9.24 -19.29 -22.61
N GLN A 593 -9.68 -18.07 -22.92
CA GLN A 593 -10.42 -17.17 -22.00
C GLN A 593 -9.66 -16.85 -20.69
N VAL A 594 -8.35 -16.61 -20.79
CA VAL A 594 -7.54 -16.13 -19.67
C VAL A 594 -8.13 -14.82 -19.12
N SER A 595 -8.26 -14.75 -17.79
CA SER A 595 -8.77 -13.60 -17.06
C SER A 595 -7.69 -12.78 -16.37
N PHE A 596 -6.55 -13.37 -16.00
CA PHE A 596 -5.38 -12.65 -15.49
C PHE A 596 -4.10 -13.52 -15.49
N LEU A 597 -2.96 -12.85 -15.55
CA LEU A 597 -1.65 -13.34 -15.12
C LEU A 597 -1.46 -13.02 -13.63
N ALA A 598 -0.82 -13.91 -12.88
CA ALA A 598 -0.38 -13.66 -11.50
C ALA A 598 1.07 -14.11 -11.30
N MET A 599 1.87 -13.26 -10.66
CA MET A 599 3.16 -13.65 -10.08
C MET A 599 2.92 -14.03 -8.62
N GLN A 600 3.09 -15.31 -8.28
CA GLN A 600 2.67 -15.88 -7.00
C GLN A 600 3.77 -15.82 -5.93
N PRO A 601 3.43 -15.71 -4.63
CA PRO A 601 4.41 -15.64 -3.54
C PRO A 601 5.30 -16.88 -3.39
N ASP A 602 4.88 -18.04 -3.90
CA ASP A 602 5.66 -19.28 -3.90
C ASP A 602 6.80 -19.28 -4.94
N GLY A 603 6.77 -18.35 -5.90
CA GLY A 603 7.72 -18.27 -7.01
C GLY A 603 7.15 -18.55 -8.40
N ASN A 604 5.89 -18.97 -8.53
CA ASN A 604 5.32 -19.39 -9.81
C ASN A 604 4.62 -18.23 -10.57
N LEU A 605 4.88 -18.08 -11.86
CA LEU A 605 4.18 -17.13 -12.73
C LEU A 605 3.11 -17.90 -13.52
N VAL A 606 1.84 -17.52 -13.39
CA VAL A 606 0.70 -18.35 -13.82
C VAL A 606 -0.38 -17.54 -14.52
N LEU A 607 -0.87 -18.02 -15.66
CA LEU A 607 -2.08 -17.52 -16.32
C LEU A 607 -3.31 -18.28 -15.82
N TYR A 608 -4.39 -17.56 -15.54
CA TYR A 608 -5.60 -18.07 -14.93
C TYR A 608 -6.85 -17.71 -15.73
N ASP A 609 -7.79 -18.65 -15.89
CA ASP A 609 -9.15 -18.34 -16.37
C ASP A 609 -10.00 -17.60 -15.32
N LYS A 610 -11.23 -17.24 -15.68
CA LYS A 610 -12.17 -16.57 -14.76
C LYS A 610 -12.53 -17.40 -13.52
N SER A 611 -12.35 -18.72 -13.59
CA SER A 611 -12.59 -19.68 -12.51
C SER A 611 -11.31 -19.98 -11.70
N THR A 612 -10.22 -19.24 -11.94
CA THR A 612 -8.90 -19.44 -11.32
C THR A 612 -8.28 -20.82 -11.56
N ARG A 613 -8.61 -21.47 -12.67
CA ARG A 613 -7.88 -22.67 -13.14
C ARG A 613 -6.61 -22.24 -13.89
N PRO A 614 -5.44 -22.84 -13.61
CA PRO A 614 -4.20 -22.49 -14.30
C PRO A 614 -4.25 -22.98 -15.76
N LEU A 615 -4.01 -22.07 -16.70
CA LEU A 615 -3.98 -22.33 -18.15
C LEU A 615 -2.54 -22.41 -18.70
N TRP A 616 -1.57 -21.83 -18.00
CA TRP A 616 -0.14 -21.89 -18.27
C TRP A 616 0.64 -21.51 -17.00
N HIS A 617 1.85 -22.04 -16.79
CA HIS A 617 2.74 -21.62 -15.71
C HIS A 617 4.23 -21.73 -16.05
N SER A 618 5.07 -20.92 -15.38
CA SER A 618 6.54 -20.97 -15.49
C SER A 618 7.20 -22.21 -14.87
N SER A 619 6.46 -22.98 -14.06
CA SER A 619 6.94 -24.17 -13.33
C SER A 619 8.01 -23.84 -12.28
N THR A 620 7.83 -22.75 -11.55
CA THR A 620 8.81 -22.20 -10.59
C THR A 620 8.29 -22.07 -9.16
N SER A 621 7.25 -22.83 -8.81
CA SER A 621 6.78 -22.99 -7.44
C SER A 621 7.91 -23.43 -6.49
N GLY A 622 7.89 -22.96 -5.25
CA GLY A 622 8.91 -23.23 -4.24
C GLY A 622 10.22 -22.43 -4.38
N ARG A 623 10.32 -21.51 -5.35
CA ARG A 623 11.54 -20.69 -5.58
C ARG A 623 11.49 -19.28 -4.95
N GLY A 624 10.37 -18.87 -4.37
CA GLY A 624 10.24 -17.66 -3.56
C GLY A 624 10.52 -16.36 -4.33
N SER A 625 9.65 -16.00 -5.27
CA SER A 625 9.78 -14.77 -6.07
C SER A 625 9.37 -13.53 -5.28
N LEU A 626 10.06 -12.42 -5.51
CA LEU A 626 9.54 -11.09 -5.18
C LEU A 626 9.06 -10.31 -6.40
N ARG A 627 9.59 -10.59 -7.60
CA ARG A 627 9.20 -9.90 -8.84
C ARG A 627 9.61 -10.60 -10.13
N MET A 628 8.72 -10.48 -11.11
CA MET A 628 9.01 -10.58 -12.55
C MET A 628 9.52 -9.22 -13.05
N ILE A 629 10.56 -9.20 -13.89
CA ILE A 629 11.15 -8.00 -14.49
C ILE A 629 11.21 -8.15 -16.01
N MET A 630 10.75 -7.14 -16.74
CA MET A 630 10.99 -7.02 -18.19
C MET A 630 12.32 -6.27 -18.41
N GLN A 631 13.34 -6.97 -18.86
CA GLN A 631 14.71 -6.43 -18.95
C GLN A 631 14.96 -5.66 -20.27
N PRO A 632 15.86 -4.64 -20.29
CA PRO A 632 16.17 -3.84 -21.48
C PRO A 632 16.81 -4.60 -22.66
N ASP A 633 17.21 -5.85 -22.47
CA ASP A 633 17.75 -6.74 -23.51
C ASP A 633 16.65 -7.55 -24.24
N GLY A 634 15.39 -7.45 -23.79
CA GLY A 634 14.28 -8.23 -24.33
C GLY A 634 13.97 -9.52 -23.58
N ASN A 635 14.63 -9.79 -22.45
CA ASN A 635 14.39 -10.98 -21.63
C ASN A 635 13.39 -10.70 -20.50
N LEU A 636 12.43 -11.59 -20.28
CA LEU A 636 11.51 -11.53 -19.13
C LEU A 636 12.00 -12.52 -18.07
N VAL A 637 12.32 -12.03 -16.86
CA VAL A 637 13.08 -12.80 -15.85
C VAL A 637 12.40 -12.78 -14.49
N LEU A 638 12.42 -13.92 -13.79
CA LEU A 638 11.92 -14.07 -12.42
C LEU A 638 13.06 -14.09 -11.40
N TYR A 639 12.91 -13.31 -10.32
CA TYR A 639 13.92 -13.07 -9.30
C TYR A 639 13.43 -13.39 -7.89
N ASN A 640 14.27 -14.09 -7.12
CA ASN A 640 13.98 -14.43 -5.72
C ASN A 640 14.39 -13.31 -4.74
N ASN A 641 14.16 -13.54 -3.43
CA ASN A 641 14.54 -12.62 -2.35
C ASN A 641 16.02 -12.19 -2.36
N ALA A 642 16.92 -13.01 -2.92
CA ALA A 642 18.36 -12.72 -3.02
C ALA A 642 18.77 -12.04 -4.33
N ASN A 643 17.81 -11.59 -5.14
CA ASN A 643 18.02 -11.08 -6.51
C ASN A 643 18.74 -12.08 -7.45
N LEU A 644 18.65 -13.38 -7.18
CA LEU A 644 19.15 -14.41 -8.10
C LEU A 644 18.06 -14.72 -9.14
N PRO A 645 18.38 -14.70 -10.45
CA PRO A 645 17.45 -15.10 -11.50
C PRO A 645 17.29 -16.63 -11.48
N PHE A 646 16.05 -17.12 -11.56
CA PHE A 646 15.78 -18.56 -11.52
C PHE A 646 14.94 -19.10 -12.69
N TRP A 647 14.45 -18.21 -13.57
CA TRP A 647 13.70 -18.51 -14.79
C TRP A 647 13.72 -17.30 -15.73
N HIS A 648 13.71 -17.55 -17.05
CA HIS A 648 13.61 -16.50 -18.06
C HIS A 648 12.97 -16.99 -19.36
N THR A 649 12.45 -16.07 -20.19
CA THR A 649 11.93 -16.39 -21.54
C THR A 649 13.01 -16.75 -22.55
N SER A 650 14.28 -16.49 -22.26
CA SER A 650 15.42 -16.74 -23.16
C SER A 650 15.42 -15.87 -24.43
N THR A 651 14.82 -14.68 -24.34
CA THR A 651 14.64 -13.73 -25.46
C THR A 651 15.64 -12.57 -25.44
N SER A 652 16.71 -12.68 -24.65
CA SER A 652 17.82 -11.71 -24.60
C SER A 652 18.44 -11.49 -25.99
N GLY A 653 18.54 -10.23 -26.42
CA GLY A 653 19.13 -9.85 -27.71
C GLY A 653 18.24 -10.07 -28.94
N VAL A 654 17.01 -10.56 -28.79
CA VAL A 654 16.12 -10.85 -29.92
C VAL A 654 15.34 -9.60 -30.36
N LEU A 655 15.92 -8.85 -31.30
CA LEU A 655 15.29 -7.68 -31.96
C LEU A 655 14.20 -8.08 -32.97
#